data_AF-A0A2D9C651-F1
#
_entry.id   AF-A0A2D9C651-F1
#
_cell.length_a   1.000
_cell.length_b   1.000
_cell.length_c   1.000
_cell.angle_alpha   90.00
_cell.angle_beta   90.00
_cell.angle_gamma   90.00
#
_symmetry.space_group_name_H-M   'P 1'
#
loop_
_entity.id
_entity.type
_entity.pdbx_description
1 polymer ?
#
loop_
_entity_poly.entity_id
_entity_poly.type
_entity_poly.pdbx_seq_one_letter_code
_entity_poly.pdbx_strand_id
1 'polypeptide(L)'
;MLRSRAERIACRIGPMKHLIPLALSTTIILACAGCTTNAERSESVISEAQAEPIAPWAELSVDKHTTGRITFSGQPSADEIRAFAAAGGNVVVNNRTEPEMKRVPFDEQALVESLGMTYVHSPMSSAIFCETQASDLSTTLNTTTGPVLMHCGSGSRSATVYGLYLIKDKGMNKNDAIKTAQELGMGSSGGRTIERELMDMPDRVMDAVDPDMIRMYVDTLAGFGTRHTLSETESDTRGIGAARRWVKAQFERNIQGHGKGGDAAPRVYFDPHTVEPDGRRITKPVEVVNVICLIPGSNPESRDRLYYVLGHLDSRASEANDATSDAPGANDDASGVALMIELARVLAREPIEATVVLMATSGEEQGLFGARLHAQAALDSGKNIVAVLNNDTVGDPTGVLKDQDGSKEIRVFSEGIPAPMITMEESEISGEVRRLRLYGTESDSPSRQIARYIADVANLHKTTVQPRLIHRPDRFLRGGDHTPFNELGFAAIRFCETYEDYDHQHQDVRIEDGKQYGDLPEFVDEHYLADVTRLNALTLVHLTNAPSAPENTRVIIAELTNDTTLRWDPSPESDVAGYEIVWRETSEPQWDGFQDVGNTTEGTVPLSKDNWFFGVRAYDKDGYRSPVSYPRPARE
;
A
#
# COMPACT_ATOMS: atom_id res chain seq x y z
N MET A 1 -24.92 3.52 61.80
CA MET A 1 -25.67 4.78 61.97
C MET A 1 -26.39 5.10 60.67
N LEU A 2 -27.72 5.25 60.76
CA LEU A 2 -28.65 6.04 59.91
C LEU A 2 -28.51 5.91 58.37
N ARG A 3 -29.37 5.11 57.70
CA ARG A 3 -30.75 5.40 57.21
C ARG A 3 -30.74 6.12 55.83
N SER A 4 -31.12 5.46 54.73
CA SER A 4 -32.49 5.07 54.25
C SER A 4 -33.02 6.08 53.23
N ARG A 5 -33.42 5.73 51.99
CA ARG A 5 -34.77 5.30 51.51
C ARG A 5 -34.77 5.54 49.98
N ALA A 6 -35.57 4.96 49.07
CA ALA A 6 -36.69 4.02 49.03
C ALA A 6 -36.85 3.55 47.55
N GLU A 7 -37.04 2.26 47.26
CA GLU A 7 -38.28 1.59 46.77
C GLU A 7 -38.82 2.13 45.42
N ARG A 8 -38.68 1.38 44.31
CA ARG A 8 -39.58 0.32 43.78
C ARG A 8 -41.05 0.74 43.60
N ILE A 9 -41.54 0.70 42.35
CA ILE A 9 -42.86 0.19 41.93
C ILE A 9 -42.76 -0.25 40.46
N ALA A 10 -43.30 -1.43 40.17
CA ALA A 10 -43.51 -2.00 38.84
C ALA A 10 -45.01 -2.08 38.53
N CYS A 11 -45.32 -2.26 37.24
CA CYS A 11 -46.38 -3.13 36.70
C CYS A 11 -47.55 -2.47 35.93
N ARG A 12 -47.63 -2.84 34.64
CA ARG A 12 -48.79 -3.15 33.76
C ARG A 12 -49.78 -2.03 33.40
N ILE A 13 -50.04 -1.92 32.08
CA ILE A 13 -51.33 -2.17 31.41
C ILE A 13 -51.10 -2.27 29.88
N GLY A 14 -51.73 -3.25 29.25
CA GLY A 14 -52.19 -3.23 27.84
C GLY A 14 -53.46 -4.09 27.76
N PRO A 15 -54.04 -4.37 26.59
CA PRO A 15 -54.39 -3.51 25.45
C PRO A 15 -55.92 -3.56 25.16
N MET A 16 -56.46 -2.73 24.25
CA MET A 16 -57.81 -2.96 23.69
C MET A 16 -57.92 -2.53 22.21
N LYS A 17 -58.61 -3.38 21.43
CA LYS A 17 -58.77 -3.38 19.97
C LYS A 17 -60.10 -2.74 19.52
N HIS A 18 -60.13 -2.38 18.21
CA HIS A 18 -61.27 -2.13 17.31
C HIS A 18 -61.98 -0.77 17.49
N LEU A 19 -62.36 0.01 16.46
CA LEU A 19 -62.95 -0.28 15.15
C LEU A 19 -62.64 0.85 14.12
N ILE A 20 -62.66 0.50 12.83
CA ILE A 20 -62.74 1.39 11.65
C ILE A 20 -64.23 1.66 11.35
N PRO A 21 -64.63 2.86 10.87
CA PRO A 21 -65.23 2.93 9.53
C PRO A 21 -64.77 4.13 8.68
N LEU A 22 -65.08 3.97 7.38
CA LEU A 22 -64.67 4.68 6.18
C LEU A 22 -65.15 6.15 6.03
N ALA A 23 -64.35 6.88 5.22
CA ALA A 23 -64.70 7.88 4.21
C ALA A 23 -64.93 9.36 4.62
N LEU A 24 -64.05 10.27 4.19
CA LEU A 24 -64.26 11.10 2.99
C LEU A 24 -63.00 11.93 2.66
N SER A 25 -62.61 11.85 1.38
CA SER A 25 -61.89 12.83 0.56
C SER A 25 -61.67 14.24 1.17
N THR A 26 -60.42 14.62 1.41
CA THR A 26 -59.94 15.98 1.09
C THR A 26 -58.46 15.94 0.74
N THR A 27 -58.15 16.32 -0.49
CA THR A 27 -56.84 16.51 -1.07
C THR A 27 -56.01 17.49 -0.23
N ILE A 28 -54.91 17.02 0.36
CA ILE A 28 -53.81 17.87 0.84
C ILE A 28 -52.56 17.43 0.10
N ILE A 29 -52.23 18.23 -0.92
CA ILE A 29 -50.90 18.28 -1.52
C ILE A 29 -50.01 18.92 -0.44
N LEU A 30 -49.17 18.13 0.21
CA LEU A 30 -48.04 18.65 0.97
C LEU A 30 -46.77 18.36 0.18
N ALA A 31 -46.16 19.45 -0.29
CA ALA A 31 -45.04 19.50 -1.19
C ALA A 31 -43.80 18.79 -0.62
N CYS A 32 -43.20 17.93 -1.44
CA CYS A 32 -41.78 17.66 -1.39
C CYS A 32 -41.03 18.97 -1.73
N ALA A 33 -40.33 19.54 -0.76
CA ALA A 33 -39.35 20.60 -0.93
C ALA A 33 -38.16 20.24 -0.02
N GLY A 34 -36.90 20.21 -0.44
CA GLY A 34 -36.33 20.53 -1.74
C GLY A 34 -35.15 19.59 -2.02
N CYS A 35 -35.20 18.97 -3.20
CA CYS A 35 -34.04 18.44 -3.88
C CYS A 35 -33.65 19.53 -4.88
N THR A 36 -32.82 20.48 -4.47
CA THR A 36 -32.30 21.55 -5.33
C THR A 36 -30.87 21.86 -4.93
N THR A 37 -29.90 21.08 -5.41
CA THR A 37 -28.48 21.48 -5.48
C THR A 37 -27.74 20.74 -6.59
N ASN A 38 -28.35 20.60 -7.78
CA ASN A 38 -27.59 20.27 -9.00
C ASN A 38 -27.75 21.31 -10.12
N ALA A 39 -28.77 22.17 -10.07
CA ALA A 39 -28.95 23.25 -11.04
C ALA A 39 -28.22 24.54 -10.62
N GLU A 40 -28.23 24.91 -9.34
CA GLU A 40 -27.50 26.11 -8.85
C GLU A 40 -25.97 25.93 -8.87
N ARG A 41 -25.49 24.67 -8.85
CA ARG A 41 -24.06 24.34 -8.97
C ARG A 41 -23.55 24.38 -10.41
N SER A 42 -24.43 24.28 -11.42
CA SER A 42 -24.03 24.41 -12.82
C SER A 42 -24.04 25.86 -13.32
N GLU A 43 -24.88 26.73 -12.74
CA GLU A 43 -24.87 28.17 -13.05
C GLU A 43 -23.61 28.90 -12.54
N SER A 44 -22.99 28.43 -11.44
CA SER A 44 -21.74 29.01 -10.93
C SER A 44 -20.51 28.69 -11.79
N VAL A 45 -20.55 27.60 -12.57
CA VAL A 45 -19.50 27.24 -13.54
C VAL A 45 -19.45 28.23 -14.71
N ILE A 46 -20.59 28.87 -15.02
CA ILE A 46 -20.72 29.85 -16.10
C ILE A 46 -20.32 31.26 -15.63
N SER A 47 -20.40 31.57 -14.33
CA SER A 47 -20.16 32.95 -13.83
C SER A 47 -18.68 33.32 -13.70
N GLU A 48 -17.77 32.38 -13.43
CA GLU A 48 -16.31 32.66 -13.46
C GLU A 48 -15.78 32.85 -14.88
N ALA A 49 -16.38 32.19 -15.87
CA ALA A 49 -16.12 32.43 -17.30
C ALA A 49 -16.61 33.82 -17.77
N GLN A 50 -17.42 34.52 -16.96
CA GLN A 50 -17.93 35.86 -17.22
C GLN A 50 -17.23 36.96 -16.40
N ALA A 51 -16.21 36.64 -15.60
CA ALA A 51 -15.38 37.68 -14.99
C ALA A 51 -14.66 38.47 -16.10
N GLU A 52 -14.72 39.81 -16.02
CA GLU A 52 -14.12 40.71 -17.02
C GLU A 52 -12.68 40.28 -17.32
N PRO A 53 -12.34 39.99 -18.59
CA PRO A 53 -10.99 39.58 -18.96
C PRO A 53 -9.99 40.66 -18.54
N ILE A 54 -8.88 40.23 -17.95
CA ILE A 54 -7.80 41.13 -17.54
C ILE A 54 -7.38 41.96 -18.77
N ALA A 55 -7.23 43.28 -18.60
CA ALA A 55 -6.68 44.13 -19.65
C ALA A 55 -5.38 43.51 -20.18
N PRO A 56 -5.17 43.39 -21.51
CA PRO A 56 -3.97 42.77 -22.08
C PRO A 56 -2.73 43.48 -21.54
N TRP A 57 -1.99 42.80 -20.68
CA TRP A 57 -0.90 43.41 -19.92
C TRP A 57 0.47 43.31 -20.62
N ALA A 58 0.55 42.58 -21.75
CA ALA A 58 1.66 42.67 -22.71
C ALA A 58 1.32 42.02 -24.07
N GLU A 59 1.67 42.66 -25.19
CA GLU A 59 1.89 42.00 -26.49
C GLU A 59 3.30 41.39 -26.50
N LEU A 60 3.49 40.15 -26.01
CA LEU A 60 4.81 39.46 -25.99
C LEU A 60 4.70 37.94 -26.20
N SER A 61 5.84 37.33 -26.58
CA SER A 61 6.05 36.19 -27.47
C SER A 61 5.87 34.75 -26.92
N VAL A 62 4.78 34.44 -26.22
CA VAL A 62 4.45 33.05 -25.82
C VAL A 62 2.93 32.84 -25.82
N ASP A 63 2.48 31.62 -26.17
CA ASP A 63 1.08 31.21 -26.13
C ASP A 63 0.52 31.39 -24.71
N LYS A 64 -0.27 32.45 -24.50
CA LYS A 64 -0.96 32.75 -23.24
C LYS A 64 -2.43 32.41 -23.40
N HIS A 65 -2.98 31.67 -22.45
CA HIS A 65 -4.39 31.33 -22.39
C HIS A 65 -5.00 32.00 -21.16
N THR A 66 -6.14 32.68 -21.32
CA THR A 66 -6.81 33.38 -20.21
C THR A 66 -8.25 32.92 -20.10
N THR A 67 -8.69 32.67 -18.87
CA THR A 67 -10.10 32.39 -18.53
C THR A 67 -10.47 33.18 -17.28
N GLY A 68 -11.49 34.04 -17.40
CA GLY A 68 -11.84 35.02 -16.37
C GLY A 68 -10.62 35.81 -15.89
N ARG A 69 -10.30 35.69 -14.59
CA ARG A 69 -9.16 36.36 -13.93
C ARG A 69 -7.85 35.54 -13.91
N ILE A 70 -7.79 34.39 -14.57
CA ILE A 70 -6.63 33.48 -14.53
C ILE A 70 -5.95 33.48 -15.89
N THR A 71 -4.64 33.72 -15.90
CA THR A 71 -3.80 33.61 -17.10
C THR A 71 -2.80 32.47 -16.95
N PHE A 72 -2.71 31.61 -17.95
CA PHE A 72 -1.76 30.51 -18.07
C PHE A 72 -0.64 30.87 -19.02
N SER A 73 0.61 30.64 -18.62
CA SER A 73 1.77 30.90 -19.49
C SER A 73 2.92 29.91 -19.28
N GLY A 74 3.84 29.87 -20.25
CA GLY A 74 5.21 29.41 -20.03
C GLY A 74 5.95 30.29 -19.01
N GLN A 75 7.25 30.00 -18.81
CA GLN A 75 8.08 30.72 -17.82
C GLN A 75 8.10 32.23 -18.13
N PRO A 76 7.54 33.08 -17.26
CA PRO A 76 7.54 34.52 -17.48
C PRO A 76 8.94 35.09 -17.26
N SER A 77 9.25 36.14 -18.02
CA SER A 77 10.40 37.01 -17.80
C SER A 77 10.15 38.01 -16.66
N ALA A 78 11.20 38.62 -16.12
CA ALA A 78 11.09 39.65 -15.10
C ALA A 78 10.24 40.85 -15.56
N ASP A 79 10.36 41.23 -16.84
CA ASP A 79 9.58 42.34 -17.42
C ASP A 79 8.10 41.98 -17.54
N GLU A 80 7.77 40.73 -17.86
CA GLU A 80 6.39 40.26 -17.88
C GLU A 80 5.76 40.23 -16.49
N ILE A 81 6.51 39.87 -15.45
CA ILE A 81 6.02 39.93 -14.07
C ILE A 81 5.74 41.39 -13.66
N ARG A 82 6.61 42.33 -14.04
CA ARG A 82 6.37 43.77 -13.80
C ARG A 82 5.15 44.28 -14.57
N ALA A 83 4.98 43.84 -15.81
CA ALA A 83 3.84 44.21 -16.64
C ALA A 83 2.52 43.67 -16.07
N PHE A 84 2.52 42.42 -15.60
CA PHE A 84 1.38 41.82 -14.90
C PHE A 84 1.03 42.60 -13.62
N ALA A 85 2.03 42.96 -12.81
CA ALA A 85 1.81 43.78 -11.61
C ALA A 85 1.24 45.17 -11.95
N ALA A 86 1.78 45.83 -12.98
CA ALA A 86 1.30 47.14 -13.43
C ALA A 86 -0.15 47.11 -13.94
N ALA A 87 -0.60 45.97 -14.45
CA ALA A 87 -1.98 45.74 -14.86
C ALA A 87 -2.91 45.30 -13.71
N GLY A 88 -2.44 45.37 -12.45
CA GLY A 88 -3.21 45.02 -11.26
C GLY A 88 -3.12 43.55 -10.88
N GLY A 89 -2.08 42.84 -11.32
CA GLY A 89 -1.75 41.48 -10.90
C GLY A 89 -1.78 41.31 -9.37
N ASN A 90 -2.35 40.21 -8.89
CA ASN A 90 -2.49 39.95 -7.46
C ASN A 90 -1.64 38.74 -7.02
N VAL A 91 -1.71 37.63 -7.76
CA VAL A 91 -1.03 36.38 -7.40
C VAL A 91 -0.26 35.81 -8.57
N VAL A 92 0.93 35.28 -8.30
CA VAL A 92 1.70 34.44 -9.21
C VAL A 92 1.81 33.03 -8.62
N VAL A 93 1.27 32.03 -9.32
CA VAL A 93 1.36 30.61 -8.98
C VAL A 93 2.40 29.95 -9.87
N ASN A 94 3.45 29.41 -9.26
CA ASN A 94 4.54 28.74 -9.96
C ASN A 94 4.46 27.21 -9.77
N ASN A 95 4.30 26.47 -10.87
CA ASN A 95 4.25 25.00 -10.87
C ASN A 95 5.57 24.33 -11.30
N ARG A 96 6.68 25.07 -11.37
CA ARG A 96 8.02 24.51 -11.64
C ARG A 96 8.67 23.98 -10.38
N THR A 97 9.48 22.94 -10.54
CA THR A 97 10.28 22.38 -9.45
C THR A 97 11.44 23.31 -9.07
N GLU A 98 11.98 23.18 -7.86
CA GLU A 98 13.12 23.99 -7.41
C GLU A 98 14.36 23.83 -8.32
N PRO A 99 14.74 22.64 -8.82
CA PRO A 99 15.84 22.51 -9.77
C PRO A 99 15.61 23.26 -11.09
N GLU A 100 14.36 23.37 -11.55
CA GLU A 100 14.02 24.19 -12.71
C GLU A 100 14.16 25.68 -12.40
N MET A 101 13.72 26.12 -11.22
CA MET A 101 13.79 27.52 -10.81
C MET A 101 15.23 28.02 -10.63
N LYS A 102 16.16 27.14 -10.24
CA LYS A 102 17.61 27.46 -10.21
C LYS A 102 18.19 27.83 -11.59
N ARG A 103 17.50 27.52 -12.69
CA ARG A 103 17.91 27.85 -14.07
C ARG A 103 17.31 29.17 -14.57
N VAL A 104 16.39 29.76 -13.81
CA VAL A 104 15.79 31.06 -14.14
C VAL A 104 16.79 32.17 -13.78
N PRO A 105 17.05 33.15 -14.67
CA PRO A 105 18.15 34.11 -14.50
C PRO A 105 17.88 35.22 -13.47
N PHE A 106 16.78 35.12 -12.71
CA PHE A 106 16.39 36.07 -11.68
C PHE A 106 15.63 35.37 -10.55
N ASP A 107 15.61 35.99 -9.38
CA ASP A 107 14.81 35.53 -8.24
C ASP A 107 13.34 35.93 -8.45
N GLU A 108 12.55 34.98 -8.91
CA GLU A 108 11.13 35.20 -9.23
C GLU A 108 10.32 35.54 -7.98
N GLN A 109 10.54 34.81 -6.88
CA GLN A 109 9.81 35.02 -5.63
C GLN A 109 10.09 36.43 -5.09
N ALA A 110 11.36 36.79 -4.97
CA ALA A 110 11.74 38.12 -4.47
C ALA A 110 11.19 39.24 -5.36
N LEU A 111 11.15 39.05 -6.68
CA LEU A 111 10.57 40.03 -7.60
C LEU A 111 9.05 40.20 -7.39
N VAL A 112 8.30 39.09 -7.37
CA VAL A 112 6.83 39.10 -7.19
C VAL A 112 6.46 39.77 -5.86
N GLU A 113 7.14 39.39 -4.78
CA GLU A 113 6.92 39.99 -3.45
C GLU A 113 7.29 41.47 -3.41
N SER A 114 8.39 41.89 -4.08
CA SER A 114 8.79 43.30 -4.16
C SER A 114 7.78 44.21 -4.88
N LEU A 115 6.95 43.62 -5.75
CA LEU A 115 5.89 44.30 -6.49
C LEU A 115 4.55 44.31 -5.72
N GLY A 116 4.52 43.78 -4.49
CA GLY A 116 3.33 43.72 -3.65
C GLY A 116 2.33 42.63 -4.04
N MET A 117 2.74 41.66 -4.85
CA MET A 117 1.93 40.50 -5.24
C MET A 117 2.22 39.30 -4.33
N THR A 118 1.27 38.36 -4.26
CA THR A 118 1.45 37.09 -3.55
C THR A 118 2.14 36.08 -4.45
N TYR A 119 3.17 35.41 -3.93
CA TYR A 119 3.85 34.31 -4.62
C TYR A 119 3.44 32.97 -4.01
N VAL A 120 2.91 32.06 -4.83
CA VAL A 120 2.55 30.70 -4.41
C VAL A 120 3.41 29.71 -5.19
N HIS A 121 4.35 29.06 -4.52
CA HIS A 121 5.15 28.00 -5.11
C HIS A 121 4.51 26.64 -4.85
N SER A 122 3.90 26.06 -5.88
CA SER A 122 3.21 24.77 -5.81
C SER A 122 3.82 23.84 -6.87
N PRO A 123 5.04 23.31 -6.62
CA PRO A 123 5.84 22.62 -7.62
C PRO A 123 5.18 21.33 -8.10
N MET A 124 5.29 21.06 -9.40
CA MET A 124 4.76 19.83 -10.01
C MET A 124 5.80 19.09 -10.86
N SER A 125 5.82 17.77 -10.73
CA SER A 125 6.59 16.87 -11.61
C SER A 125 5.89 15.53 -11.76
N SER A 126 6.40 14.64 -12.62
CA SER A 126 5.92 13.25 -12.68
C SER A 126 6.10 12.49 -11.35
N ALA A 127 7.00 12.95 -10.47
CA ALA A 127 7.26 12.38 -9.15
C ALA A 127 6.57 13.14 -8.00
N ILE A 128 6.11 14.37 -8.25
CA ILE A 128 5.44 15.25 -7.30
C ILE A 128 4.14 15.66 -7.96
N PHE A 129 3.19 14.74 -7.97
CA PHE A 129 1.85 14.97 -8.47
C PHE A 129 0.91 14.52 -7.36
N CYS A 130 0.09 15.42 -6.82
CA CYS A 130 -0.84 15.05 -5.76
C CYS A 130 -2.02 16.02 -5.64
N GLU A 131 -2.99 15.60 -4.83
CA GLU A 131 -4.15 16.36 -4.39
C GLU A 131 -3.82 17.74 -3.80
N THR A 132 -2.59 17.95 -3.31
CA THR A 132 -2.21 19.23 -2.71
C THR A 132 -2.20 20.36 -3.72
N GLN A 133 -1.81 20.16 -4.98
CA GLN A 133 -1.74 21.28 -5.95
C GLN A 133 -3.13 21.78 -6.36
N ALA A 134 -4.12 20.90 -6.49
CA ALA A 134 -5.51 21.30 -6.74
C ALA A 134 -6.11 22.01 -5.52
N SER A 135 -5.78 21.54 -4.31
CA SER A 135 -6.20 22.18 -3.04
C SER A 135 -5.51 23.53 -2.79
N ASP A 136 -4.22 23.66 -3.10
CA ASP A 136 -3.45 24.90 -3.07
C ASP A 136 -4.08 25.91 -4.02
N LEU A 137 -4.44 25.47 -5.23
CA LEU A 137 -5.12 26.31 -6.20
C LEU A 137 -6.51 26.71 -5.71
N SER A 138 -7.31 25.78 -5.17
CA SER A 138 -8.62 26.10 -4.60
C SER A 138 -8.49 27.14 -3.48
N THR A 139 -7.55 26.95 -2.55
CA THR A 139 -7.27 27.91 -1.48
C THR A 139 -6.87 29.27 -2.03
N THR A 140 -5.95 29.31 -3.00
CA THR A 140 -5.47 30.54 -3.64
C THR A 140 -6.62 31.28 -4.33
N LEU A 141 -7.46 30.56 -5.07
CA LEU A 141 -8.58 31.15 -5.80
C LEU A 141 -9.70 31.60 -4.84
N ASN A 142 -9.96 30.88 -3.76
CA ASN A 142 -11.01 31.25 -2.80
C ASN A 142 -10.59 32.41 -1.88
N THR A 143 -9.29 32.63 -1.67
CA THR A 143 -8.77 33.70 -0.80
C THR A 143 -8.40 34.98 -1.54
N THR A 144 -8.42 34.97 -2.88
CA THR A 144 -8.04 36.12 -3.70
C THR A 144 -9.10 36.46 -4.72
N THR A 145 -9.33 37.75 -4.96
CA THR A 145 -10.30 38.25 -5.95
C THR A 145 -9.66 38.92 -7.16
N GLY A 146 -8.35 39.17 -7.12
CA GLY A 146 -7.61 39.82 -8.20
C GLY A 146 -7.07 38.85 -9.27
N PRO A 147 -6.45 39.40 -10.33
CA PRO A 147 -5.82 38.63 -11.40
C PRO A 147 -4.76 37.64 -10.89
N VAL A 148 -4.77 36.43 -11.43
CA VAL A 148 -3.83 35.35 -11.11
C VAL A 148 -3.06 34.94 -12.36
N LEU A 149 -1.73 34.91 -12.25
CA LEU A 149 -0.85 34.34 -13.27
C LEU A 149 -0.41 32.96 -12.79
N MET A 150 -0.80 31.92 -13.52
CA MET A 150 -0.31 30.57 -13.31
C MET A 150 0.70 30.20 -14.38
N HIS A 151 1.87 29.72 -14.00
CA HIS A 151 2.88 29.35 -14.98
C HIS A 151 3.69 28.12 -14.62
N CYS A 152 4.30 27.57 -15.67
CA CYS A 152 5.32 26.54 -15.56
C CYS A 152 6.29 26.67 -16.74
N GLY A 153 7.11 25.66 -17.04
CA GLY A 153 7.96 25.68 -18.25
C GLY A 153 7.22 26.02 -19.56
N SER A 154 6.02 25.45 -19.78
CA SER A 154 5.23 25.62 -21.02
C SER A 154 3.76 26.01 -20.79
N GLY A 155 3.35 26.33 -19.56
CA GLY A 155 1.94 26.50 -19.16
C GLY A 155 1.14 25.20 -18.97
N SER A 156 1.54 24.09 -19.62
CA SER A 156 0.77 22.84 -19.59
C SER A 156 0.50 22.29 -18.19
N ARG A 157 1.47 22.35 -17.26
CA ARG A 157 1.28 21.86 -15.88
C ARG A 157 0.21 22.66 -15.16
N SER A 158 0.26 23.97 -15.28
CA SER A 158 -0.71 24.88 -14.67
C SER A 158 -2.12 24.65 -15.19
N ALA A 159 -2.27 24.41 -16.50
CA ALA A 159 -3.55 24.04 -17.10
C ALA A 159 -4.06 22.68 -16.60
N THR A 160 -3.17 21.70 -16.36
CA THR A 160 -3.54 20.41 -15.73
C THR A 160 -4.06 20.58 -14.29
N VAL A 161 -3.40 21.40 -13.46
CA VAL A 161 -3.89 21.70 -12.09
C VAL A 161 -5.26 22.34 -12.14
N TYR A 162 -5.47 23.28 -13.06
CA TYR A 162 -6.76 23.91 -13.24
C TYR A 162 -7.85 22.91 -13.65
N GLY A 163 -7.54 21.98 -14.55
CA GLY A 163 -8.44 20.87 -14.89
C GLY A 163 -8.87 20.05 -13.67
N LEU A 164 -7.94 19.73 -12.76
CA LEU A 164 -8.26 19.04 -11.50
C LEU A 164 -9.13 19.89 -10.57
N TYR A 165 -8.83 21.19 -10.47
CA TYR A 165 -9.63 22.14 -9.70
C TYR A 165 -11.08 22.21 -10.20
N LEU A 166 -11.29 22.28 -11.51
CA LEU A 166 -12.63 22.29 -12.11
C LEU A 166 -13.43 21.04 -11.70
N ILE A 167 -12.78 19.88 -11.62
CA ILE A 167 -13.45 18.64 -11.24
C ILE A 167 -13.72 18.60 -9.75
N LYS A 168 -12.68 18.77 -8.92
CA LYS A 168 -12.76 18.58 -7.47
C LYS A 168 -13.55 19.69 -6.76
N ASP A 169 -13.32 20.95 -7.13
CA ASP A 169 -13.88 22.11 -6.44
C ASP A 169 -15.17 22.60 -7.11
N LYS A 170 -15.19 22.65 -8.45
CA LYS A 170 -16.36 23.14 -9.21
C LYS A 170 -17.35 22.05 -9.61
N GLY A 171 -17.02 20.78 -9.39
CA GLY A 171 -17.90 19.66 -9.74
C GLY A 171 -18.12 19.49 -11.25
N MET A 172 -17.20 19.99 -12.08
CA MET A 172 -17.25 19.81 -13.52
C MET A 172 -17.01 18.35 -13.88
N ASN A 173 -17.75 17.85 -14.87
CA ASN A 173 -17.53 16.52 -15.42
C ASN A 173 -16.08 16.38 -15.97
N LYS A 174 -15.46 15.23 -15.70
CA LYS A 174 -14.08 14.89 -16.10
C LYS A 174 -13.76 15.24 -17.55
N ASN A 175 -14.62 14.81 -18.50
CA ASN A 175 -14.35 15.00 -19.93
C ASN A 175 -14.38 16.48 -20.33
N ASP A 176 -15.30 17.24 -19.75
CA ASP A 176 -15.45 18.68 -20.02
C ASP A 176 -14.29 19.48 -19.41
N ALA A 177 -13.84 19.08 -18.21
CA ALA A 177 -12.68 19.67 -17.56
C ALA A 177 -11.37 19.39 -18.31
N ILE A 178 -11.16 18.15 -18.77
CA ILE A 178 -9.99 17.80 -19.61
C ILE A 178 -10.00 18.64 -20.89
N LYS A 179 -11.16 18.74 -21.56
CA LYS A 179 -11.30 19.58 -22.76
C LYS A 179 -11.01 21.04 -22.47
N THR A 180 -11.56 21.59 -21.39
CA THR A 180 -11.32 22.99 -20.97
C THR A 180 -9.83 23.23 -20.68
N ALA A 181 -9.17 22.32 -19.97
CA ALA A 181 -7.74 22.41 -19.71
C ALA A 181 -6.90 22.33 -21.01
N GLN A 182 -7.29 21.51 -21.99
CA GLN A 182 -6.65 21.46 -23.31
C GLN A 182 -6.77 22.79 -24.07
N GLU A 183 -7.94 23.41 -24.04
CA GLU A 183 -8.18 24.75 -24.63
C GLU A 183 -7.32 25.85 -23.95
N LEU A 184 -6.88 25.61 -22.71
CA LEU A 184 -6.02 26.48 -21.92
C LEU A 184 -4.52 26.12 -21.99
N GLY A 185 -4.12 25.26 -22.92
CA GLY A 185 -2.71 24.94 -23.18
C GLY A 185 -2.19 23.68 -22.49
N MET A 186 -3.08 22.82 -21.95
CA MET A 186 -2.68 21.49 -21.46
C MET A 186 -2.27 20.56 -22.60
N GLY A 187 -1.05 20.02 -22.52
CA GLY A 187 -0.53 19.02 -23.45
C GLY A 187 -1.18 17.64 -23.30
N SER A 188 -0.89 16.74 -24.24
CA SER A 188 -1.52 15.41 -24.34
C SER A 188 -1.29 14.48 -23.13
N SER A 189 -0.19 14.66 -22.38
CA SER A 189 0.05 13.91 -21.15
C SER A 189 -0.84 14.34 -19.99
N GLY A 190 -1.31 15.59 -19.97
CA GLY A 190 -2.06 16.14 -18.84
C GLY A 190 -3.42 15.49 -18.63
N GLY A 191 -4.09 15.06 -19.71
CA GLY A 191 -5.35 14.31 -19.62
C GLY A 191 -5.18 12.99 -18.86
N ARG A 192 -4.19 12.18 -19.22
CA ARG A 192 -3.84 10.93 -18.51
C ARG A 192 -3.52 11.20 -17.04
N THR A 193 -2.85 12.31 -16.76
CA THR A 193 -2.56 12.70 -15.39
C THR A 193 -3.84 13.02 -14.61
N ILE A 194 -4.77 13.80 -15.18
CA ILE A 194 -6.07 14.06 -14.54
C ILE A 194 -6.81 12.75 -14.26
N GLU A 195 -6.85 11.83 -15.21
CA GLU A 195 -7.53 10.55 -15.04
C GLU A 195 -6.95 9.74 -13.89
N ARG A 196 -5.62 9.65 -13.81
CA ARG A 196 -4.92 8.99 -12.72
C ARG A 196 -5.20 9.63 -11.36
N GLU A 197 -5.18 10.95 -11.25
CA GLU A 197 -5.41 11.64 -9.96
C GLU A 197 -6.86 11.55 -9.46
N LEU A 198 -7.81 11.16 -10.32
CA LEU A 198 -9.20 10.92 -9.94
C LEU A 198 -9.47 9.47 -9.53
N MET A 199 -8.57 8.54 -9.87
CA MET A 199 -8.63 7.17 -9.35
C MET A 199 -8.41 7.21 -7.84
N ASP A 200 -9.05 6.30 -7.11
CA ASP A 200 -8.68 6.06 -5.73
C ASP A 200 -7.27 5.43 -5.66
N MET A 201 -6.68 5.42 -4.48
CA MET A 201 -5.31 4.90 -4.33
C MET A 201 -5.16 3.43 -4.77
N PRO A 202 -6.08 2.51 -4.42
CA PRO A 202 -6.05 1.13 -4.94
C PRO A 202 -5.98 1.04 -6.47
N ASP A 203 -6.80 1.79 -7.20
CA ASP A 203 -6.80 1.78 -8.65
C ASP A 203 -5.50 2.37 -9.22
N ARG A 204 -4.97 3.45 -8.61
CA ARG A 204 -3.69 4.04 -9.03
C ARG A 204 -2.54 3.07 -8.90
N VAL A 205 -2.43 2.34 -7.78
CA VAL A 205 -1.32 1.39 -7.59
C VAL A 205 -1.43 0.20 -8.53
N MET A 206 -2.64 -0.25 -8.84
CA MET A 206 -2.89 -1.33 -9.79
C MET A 206 -2.49 -0.94 -11.21
N ASP A 207 -2.91 0.24 -11.67
CA ASP A 207 -2.59 0.79 -13.00
C ASP A 207 -1.09 1.09 -13.13
N ALA A 208 -0.45 1.50 -12.03
CA ALA A 208 0.95 1.90 -12.05
C ALA A 208 1.93 0.75 -12.22
N VAL A 209 1.57 -0.51 -11.92
CA VAL A 209 2.47 -1.67 -12.10
C VAL A 209 2.70 -1.97 -13.58
N ASP A 210 3.97 -2.04 -13.99
CA ASP A 210 4.41 -2.15 -15.37
C ASP A 210 5.13 -3.50 -15.63
N PRO A 211 4.55 -4.41 -16.42
CA PRO A 211 5.17 -5.69 -16.75
C PRO A 211 6.49 -5.55 -17.53
N ASP A 212 6.65 -4.51 -18.35
CA ASP A 212 7.89 -4.31 -19.11
C ASP A 212 9.06 -3.96 -18.16
N MET A 213 8.78 -3.19 -17.11
CA MET A 213 9.76 -2.88 -16.07
C MET A 213 10.14 -4.14 -15.28
N ILE A 214 9.15 -4.95 -14.90
CA ILE A 214 9.37 -6.24 -14.22
C ILE A 214 10.26 -7.16 -15.06
N ARG A 215 9.95 -7.30 -16.37
CA ARG A 215 10.75 -8.09 -17.30
C ARG A 215 12.21 -7.62 -17.31
N MET A 216 12.42 -6.32 -17.45
CA MET A 216 13.76 -5.72 -17.45
C MET A 216 14.51 -6.00 -16.14
N TYR A 217 13.82 -5.95 -14.99
CA TYR A 217 14.43 -6.23 -13.70
C TYR A 217 14.87 -7.70 -13.59
N VAL A 218 14.01 -8.65 -13.98
CA VAL A 218 14.32 -10.09 -13.98
C VAL A 218 15.50 -10.38 -14.92
N ASP A 219 15.46 -9.89 -16.15
CA ASP A 219 16.52 -10.08 -17.15
C ASP A 219 17.86 -9.55 -16.64
N THR A 220 17.86 -8.39 -15.98
CA THR A 220 19.08 -7.80 -15.44
C THR A 220 19.64 -8.60 -14.27
N LEU A 221 18.77 -9.03 -13.34
CA LEU A 221 19.17 -9.83 -12.20
C LEU A 221 19.76 -11.18 -12.64
N ALA A 222 19.11 -11.85 -13.58
CA ALA A 222 19.60 -13.09 -14.17
C ALA A 222 20.91 -12.91 -14.95
N GLY A 223 21.10 -11.72 -15.53
CA GLY A 223 22.30 -11.35 -16.29
C GLY A 223 23.59 -11.21 -15.48
N PHE A 224 23.54 -11.22 -14.13
CA PHE A 224 24.75 -11.23 -13.29
C PHE A 224 25.49 -12.57 -13.30
N GLY A 225 24.99 -13.57 -14.04
CA GLY A 225 25.57 -14.90 -14.20
C GLY A 225 25.31 -15.80 -13.01
N THR A 226 25.77 -15.40 -11.83
CA THR A 226 25.39 -16.00 -10.54
C THR A 226 25.27 -14.92 -9.49
N ARG A 227 24.35 -15.10 -8.55
CA ARG A 227 24.21 -14.26 -7.36
C ARG A 227 24.50 -15.06 -6.10
N HIS A 228 25.23 -16.17 -6.20
CA HIS A 228 25.59 -17.00 -5.06
C HIS A 228 26.26 -16.20 -3.94
N THR A 229 25.91 -16.47 -2.68
CA THR A 229 26.40 -15.72 -1.51
C THR A 229 27.94 -15.68 -1.41
N LEU A 230 28.62 -16.75 -1.81
CA LEU A 230 30.08 -16.85 -1.83
C LEU A 230 30.76 -16.31 -3.11
N SER A 231 29.97 -15.83 -4.09
CA SER A 231 30.49 -15.31 -5.36
C SER A 231 31.29 -14.02 -5.18
N GLU A 232 32.00 -13.61 -6.22
CA GLU A 232 32.80 -12.39 -6.16
C GLU A 232 31.95 -11.14 -5.88
N THR A 233 32.56 -10.13 -5.26
CA THR A 233 31.87 -8.89 -4.88
C THR A 233 32.43 -7.63 -5.54
N GLU A 234 33.58 -7.71 -6.20
CA GLU A 234 34.29 -6.57 -6.77
C GLU A 234 33.79 -6.22 -8.17
N SER A 235 33.50 -7.21 -9.02
CA SER A 235 32.98 -6.99 -10.38
C SER A 235 31.71 -6.12 -10.38
N ASP A 236 31.58 -5.28 -11.41
CA ASP A 236 30.40 -4.45 -11.65
C ASP A 236 29.33 -5.15 -12.51
N THR A 237 29.64 -6.33 -13.06
CA THR A 237 28.77 -7.03 -14.01
C THR A 237 28.50 -8.49 -13.65
N ARG A 238 29.14 -9.04 -12.61
CA ARG A 238 28.98 -10.43 -12.19
C ARG A 238 28.97 -10.56 -10.67
N GLY A 239 28.24 -11.55 -10.16
CA GLY A 239 28.27 -11.91 -8.75
C GLY A 239 27.32 -11.10 -7.88
N ILE A 240 27.18 -11.55 -6.63
CA ILE A 240 26.29 -10.96 -5.64
C ILE A 240 26.64 -9.50 -5.33
N GLY A 241 27.92 -9.11 -5.45
CA GLY A 241 28.34 -7.72 -5.24
C GLY A 241 27.81 -6.77 -6.31
N ALA A 242 27.85 -7.16 -7.58
CA ALA A 242 27.26 -6.38 -8.67
C ALA A 242 25.74 -6.27 -8.49
N ALA A 243 25.09 -7.40 -8.22
CA ALA A 243 23.64 -7.47 -8.04
C ALA A 243 23.16 -6.56 -6.90
N ARG A 244 23.75 -6.64 -5.70
CA ARG A 244 23.31 -5.82 -4.55
C ARG A 244 23.49 -4.32 -4.78
N ARG A 245 24.57 -3.91 -5.47
CA ARG A 245 24.78 -2.50 -5.85
C ARG A 245 23.74 -2.04 -6.87
N TRP A 246 23.39 -2.90 -7.83
CA TRP A 246 22.39 -2.59 -8.83
C TRP A 246 20.98 -2.48 -8.24
N VAL A 247 20.55 -3.42 -7.39
CA VAL A 247 19.25 -3.36 -6.68
C VAL A 247 19.16 -2.09 -5.84
N LYS A 248 20.22 -1.78 -5.07
CA LYS A 248 20.27 -0.53 -4.29
C LYS A 248 20.06 0.69 -5.18
N ALA A 249 20.72 0.75 -6.34
CA ALA A 249 20.58 1.85 -7.28
C ALA A 249 19.17 1.95 -7.88
N GLN A 250 18.48 0.82 -8.14
CA GLN A 250 17.09 0.84 -8.61
C GLN A 250 16.15 1.35 -7.52
N PHE A 251 16.30 0.89 -6.28
CA PHE A 251 15.52 1.43 -5.16
C PHE A 251 15.76 2.93 -4.99
N GLU A 252 17.01 3.40 -5.00
CA GLU A 252 17.33 4.83 -4.87
C GLU A 252 16.71 5.66 -5.98
N ARG A 253 16.75 5.16 -7.22
CA ARG A 253 16.12 5.80 -8.37
C ARG A 253 14.60 5.88 -8.21
N ASN A 254 13.98 4.80 -7.75
CA ASN A 254 12.53 4.68 -7.67
C ASN A 254 11.93 5.52 -6.53
N ILE A 255 12.69 5.78 -5.47
CA ILE A 255 12.27 6.67 -4.38
C ILE A 255 12.73 8.12 -4.54
N GLN A 256 13.52 8.43 -5.58
CA GLN A 256 14.10 9.76 -5.76
C GLN A 256 13.01 10.83 -5.99
N GLY A 257 13.04 11.90 -5.17
CA GLY A 257 12.09 13.00 -5.27
C GLY A 257 10.76 12.75 -4.54
N HIS A 258 10.67 11.66 -3.78
CA HIS A 258 9.54 11.31 -2.95
C HIS A 258 9.85 11.56 -1.45
N GLY A 259 8.86 12.04 -0.69
CA GLY A 259 8.96 12.30 0.75
C GLY A 259 9.32 13.73 1.18
N LYS A 260 8.92 14.10 2.41
CA LYS A 260 9.38 15.34 3.09
C LYS A 260 10.72 15.02 3.75
N GLY A 261 11.75 15.85 3.54
CA GLY A 261 13.09 15.62 4.08
C GLY A 261 13.13 15.32 5.58
N GLY A 262 14.22 14.69 6.06
CA GLY A 262 14.38 14.26 7.46
C GLY A 262 13.99 12.79 7.67
N ASP A 263 13.53 12.43 8.88
CA ASP A 263 13.21 11.03 9.24
C ASP A 263 12.01 10.44 8.47
N ALA A 264 11.22 11.29 7.81
CA ALA A 264 10.12 10.90 6.93
C ALA A 264 10.55 10.70 5.46
N ALA A 265 11.83 10.87 5.14
CA ALA A 265 12.34 10.66 3.79
C ALA A 265 12.58 9.16 3.53
N PRO A 266 12.11 8.62 2.38
CA PRO A 266 12.53 7.32 1.89
C PRO A 266 14.05 7.19 1.85
N ARG A 267 14.56 6.01 2.20
CA ARG A 267 16.01 5.75 2.21
C ARG A 267 16.34 4.32 1.81
N VAL A 268 17.50 4.15 1.18
CA VAL A 268 18.03 2.83 0.83
C VAL A 268 19.38 2.64 1.49
N TYR A 269 19.59 1.49 2.11
CA TYR A 269 20.84 1.18 2.77
C TYR A 269 21.14 -0.32 2.72
N PHE A 270 22.42 -0.65 2.94
CA PHE A 270 22.87 -2.02 3.12
C PHE A 270 22.77 -2.41 4.60
N ASP A 271 22.42 -3.66 4.84
CA ASP A 271 22.37 -4.29 6.16
C ASP A 271 23.35 -5.48 6.18
N PRO A 272 24.65 -5.23 6.48
CA PRO A 272 25.70 -6.23 6.41
C PRO A 272 25.81 -7.06 7.69
N HIS A 273 26.03 -8.36 7.52
CA HIS A 273 26.24 -9.32 8.59
C HIS A 273 27.39 -10.27 8.23
N THR A 274 28.29 -10.54 9.18
CA THR A 274 29.37 -11.52 8.99
C THR A 274 28.89 -12.91 9.38
N VAL A 275 29.04 -13.87 8.47
CA VAL A 275 28.74 -15.29 8.71
C VAL A 275 30.03 -16.10 8.66
N GLU A 276 30.29 -16.83 9.74
CA GLU A 276 31.43 -17.73 9.86
C GLU A 276 31.16 -19.08 9.16
N PRO A 277 32.20 -19.81 8.74
CA PRO A 277 32.05 -21.12 8.12
C PRO A 277 31.30 -22.12 9.01
N ASP A 278 30.31 -22.80 8.43
CA ASP A 278 29.55 -23.87 9.09
C ASP A 278 30.06 -25.28 8.68
N GLY A 279 31.04 -25.33 7.77
CA GLY A 279 31.56 -26.57 7.20
C GLY A 279 30.59 -27.30 6.27
N ARG A 280 29.47 -26.68 5.91
CA ARG A 280 28.42 -27.22 5.04
C ARG A 280 28.16 -26.29 3.85
N ARG A 281 27.41 -25.21 4.06
CA ARG A 281 26.96 -24.30 3.01
C ARG A 281 27.76 -22.99 2.95
N ILE A 282 28.50 -22.69 4.01
CA ILE A 282 29.45 -21.58 4.09
C ILE A 282 30.84 -22.16 4.36
N THR A 283 31.73 -22.04 3.38
CA THR A 283 33.07 -22.66 3.41
C THR A 283 34.19 -21.70 3.83
N LYS A 284 33.91 -20.40 3.83
CA LYS A 284 34.82 -19.32 4.23
C LYS A 284 33.99 -18.19 4.87
N PRO A 285 34.58 -17.35 5.75
CA PRO A 285 33.88 -16.18 6.26
C PRO A 285 33.34 -15.34 5.11
N VAL A 286 32.08 -14.92 5.21
CA VAL A 286 31.41 -14.14 4.17
C VAL A 286 30.58 -13.03 4.79
N GLU A 287 30.55 -11.88 4.12
CA GLU A 287 29.67 -10.78 4.46
C GLU A 287 28.35 -10.94 3.68
N VAL A 288 27.30 -11.35 4.37
CA VAL A 288 25.94 -11.41 3.86
C VAL A 288 25.33 -10.02 3.98
N VAL A 289 24.82 -9.45 2.88
CA VAL A 289 24.37 -8.06 2.86
C VAL A 289 22.99 -7.95 2.27
N ASN A 290 22.00 -7.71 3.12
CA ASN A 290 20.65 -7.40 2.64
C ASN A 290 20.64 -5.98 2.05
N VAL A 291 19.76 -5.74 1.07
CA VAL A 291 19.49 -4.42 0.50
C VAL A 291 18.11 -3.97 0.94
N ILE A 292 18.02 -2.89 1.70
CA ILE A 292 16.77 -2.43 2.30
C ILE A 292 16.37 -1.09 1.70
N CYS A 293 15.14 -1.01 1.17
CA CYS A 293 14.45 0.22 0.84
C CYS A 293 13.34 0.49 1.86
N LEU A 294 13.48 1.57 2.62
CA LEU A 294 12.52 2.03 3.60
C LEU A 294 11.66 3.13 2.99
N ILE A 295 10.34 2.96 3.01
CA ILE A 295 9.35 3.95 2.58
C ILE A 295 8.53 4.34 3.83
N PRO A 296 8.93 5.42 4.55
CA PRO A 296 8.26 5.85 5.77
C PRO A 296 6.80 6.26 5.53
N GLY A 297 5.94 5.88 6.47
CA GLY A 297 4.54 6.29 6.47
C GLY A 297 4.34 7.79 6.73
N SER A 298 3.30 8.36 6.14
CA SER A 298 2.98 9.79 6.22
C SER A 298 2.42 10.19 7.59
N ASN A 299 1.65 9.32 8.23
CA ASN A 299 0.99 9.56 9.52
C ASN A 299 1.93 9.21 10.69
N PRO A 300 2.29 10.18 11.58
CA PRO A 300 3.15 9.92 12.73
C PRO A 300 2.61 8.89 13.73
N GLU A 301 1.29 8.71 13.85
CA GLU A 301 0.67 7.79 14.82
C GLU A 301 0.87 6.32 14.41
N SER A 302 0.99 6.05 13.11
CA SER A 302 1.16 4.70 12.53
C SER A 302 2.56 4.45 11.96
N ARG A 303 3.41 5.46 11.84
CA ARG A 303 4.72 5.36 11.16
C ARG A 303 5.62 4.26 11.71
N ASP A 304 5.54 3.96 13.00
CA ASP A 304 6.36 2.94 13.64
C ASP A 304 5.88 1.51 13.34
N ARG A 305 4.68 1.32 12.78
CA ARG A 305 4.22 0.02 12.24
C ARG A 305 4.97 -0.29 10.96
N LEU A 306 5.67 -1.42 10.95
CA LEU A 306 6.48 -1.87 9.81
C LEU A 306 5.82 -3.04 9.09
N TYR A 307 5.63 -2.88 7.79
CA TYR A 307 5.18 -3.94 6.87
C TYR A 307 6.33 -4.32 5.95
N TYR A 308 6.83 -5.53 6.11
CA TYR A 308 7.96 -6.05 5.35
C TYR A 308 7.47 -6.77 4.09
N VAL A 309 8.18 -6.56 2.98
CA VAL A 309 8.12 -7.39 1.78
C VAL A 309 9.51 -7.95 1.54
N LEU A 310 9.59 -9.26 1.34
CA LEU A 310 10.84 -9.98 1.14
C LEU A 310 10.87 -10.68 -0.21
N GLY A 311 12.08 -10.89 -0.72
CA GLY A 311 12.48 -11.77 -1.82
C GLY A 311 14.00 -11.89 -1.80
N HIS A 312 14.56 -13.05 -2.08
CA HIS A 312 15.99 -13.26 -1.90
C HIS A 312 16.81 -12.90 -3.14
N LEU A 313 17.92 -12.22 -2.91
CA LEU A 313 18.80 -11.74 -3.96
C LEU A 313 19.74 -12.82 -4.47
N ASP A 314 20.16 -13.74 -3.59
CA ASP A 314 21.10 -14.79 -3.97
C ASP A 314 20.45 -15.85 -4.86
N SER A 315 21.31 -16.58 -5.59
CA SER A 315 20.93 -17.71 -6.43
C SER A 315 21.96 -18.81 -6.30
N ARG A 316 21.66 -20.03 -6.75
CA ARG A 316 22.62 -21.13 -6.72
C ARG A 316 22.46 -22.13 -7.86
N ALA A 317 23.58 -22.78 -8.16
CA ALA A 317 23.64 -23.92 -9.05
C ALA A 317 23.29 -25.23 -8.29
N SER A 318 23.39 -26.38 -8.97
CA SER A 318 23.08 -27.68 -8.36
C SER A 318 23.89 -27.94 -7.10
N GLU A 319 25.20 -27.69 -7.17
CA GLU A 319 26.10 -27.81 -6.03
C GLU A 319 26.01 -26.57 -5.13
N ALA A 320 25.60 -26.77 -3.87
CA ALA A 320 25.26 -25.67 -2.95
C ALA A 320 26.41 -24.71 -2.62
N ASN A 321 27.65 -25.10 -2.92
CA ASN A 321 28.85 -24.32 -2.67
C ASN A 321 29.51 -23.82 -3.96
N ASP A 322 28.92 -24.09 -5.13
CA ASP A 322 29.42 -23.59 -6.40
C ASP A 322 29.07 -22.10 -6.55
N ALA A 323 30.07 -21.28 -6.24
CA ALA A 323 29.97 -19.83 -6.31
C ALA A 323 30.35 -19.24 -7.67
N THR A 324 30.64 -20.10 -8.65
CA THR A 324 31.28 -19.71 -9.92
C THR A 324 30.46 -20.02 -11.14
N SER A 325 29.76 -21.15 -11.17
CA SER A 325 28.90 -21.54 -12.30
C SER A 325 27.76 -20.56 -12.48
N ASP A 326 27.27 -20.46 -13.73
CA ASP A 326 26.09 -19.65 -14.01
C ASP A 326 24.86 -20.27 -13.34
N ALA A 327 24.20 -19.46 -12.53
CA ALA A 327 22.97 -19.75 -11.82
C ALA A 327 22.07 -18.50 -11.96
N PRO A 328 21.39 -18.34 -13.12
CA PRO A 328 20.67 -17.11 -13.41
C PRO A 328 19.54 -16.85 -12.41
N GLY A 329 18.88 -17.88 -11.87
CA GLY A 329 17.92 -17.72 -10.76
C GLY A 329 16.84 -16.69 -11.09
N ALA A 330 16.28 -16.77 -12.30
CA ALA A 330 15.34 -15.79 -12.82
C ALA A 330 14.01 -15.79 -12.05
N ASN A 331 13.48 -16.97 -11.75
CA ASN A 331 12.31 -17.13 -10.92
C ASN A 331 12.65 -17.29 -9.43
N ASP A 332 13.79 -17.92 -9.11
CA ASP A 332 14.31 -18.27 -7.78
C ASP A 332 15.63 -17.49 -7.48
N ASP A 333 15.57 -16.27 -6.94
CA ASP A 333 14.36 -15.45 -6.68
C ASP A 333 14.50 -14.01 -7.24
N ALA A 334 15.01 -13.88 -8.46
CA ALA A 334 14.95 -12.59 -9.14
C ALA A 334 13.50 -12.11 -9.36
N SER A 335 12.51 -13.01 -9.38
CA SER A 335 11.08 -12.67 -9.47
C SER A 335 10.60 -11.87 -8.24
N GLY A 336 10.87 -12.34 -7.01
CA GLY A 336 10.56 -11.63 -5.77
C GLY A 336 11.29 -10.29 -5.65
N VAL A 337 12.56 -10.23 -6.06
CA VAL A 337 13.33 -8.98 -6.06
C VAL A 337 12.82 -7.97 -7.10
N ALA A 338 12.47 -8.42 -8.31
CA ALA A 338 11.88 -7.57 -9.34
C ALA A 338 10.55 -6.97 -8.89
N LEU A 339 9.69 -7.79 -8.26
CA LEU A 339 8.44 -7.35 -7.63
C LEU A 339 8.71 -6.25 -6.60
N MET A 340 9.70 -6.40 -5.72
CA MET A 340 10.03 -5.37 -4.74
C MET A 340 10.53 -4.08 -5.37
N ILE A 341 11.39 -4.14 -6.40
CA ILE A 341 11.86 -2.95 -7.10
C ILE A 341 10.69 -2.18 -7.71
N GLU A 342 9.71 -2.90 -8.26
CA GLU A 342 8.50 -2.31 -8.82
C GLU A 342 7.58 -1.73 -7.74
N LEU A 343 7.41 -2.41 -6.60
CA LEU A 343 6.69 -1.86 -5.44
C LEU A 343 7.32 -0.55 -4.96
N ALA A 344 8.65 -0.43 -4.95
CA ALA A 344 9.31 0.82 -4.59
C ALA A 344 8.92 1.96 -5.53
N ARG A 345 8.79 1.69 -6.84
CA ARG A 345 8.40 2.67 -7.86
C ARG A 345 6.96 3.12 -7.73
N VAL A 346 6.08 2.19 -7.36
CA VAL A 346 4.64 2.44 -7.22
C VAL A 346 4.32 3.11 -5.88
N LEU A 347 4.74 2.51 -4.76
CA LEU A 347 4.32 2.93 -3.42
C LEU A 347 4.98 4.22 -2.95
N ALA A 348 6.20 4.56 -3.43
CA ALA A 348 6.85 5.82 -3.04
C ALA A 348 6.08 7.07 -3.48
N ARG A 349 5.10 6.92 -4.39
CA ARG A 349 4.25 8.00 -4.89
C ARG A 349 2.95 8.18 -4.11
N GLU A 350 2.61 7.20 -3.28
CA GLU A 350 1.32 7.16 -2.61
C GLU A 350 1.43 7.60 -1.15
N PRO A 351 0.38 8.22 -0.59
CA PRO A 351 0.40 8.74 0.78
C PRO A 351 0.17 7.64 1.84
N ILE A 352 0.88 6.52 1.77
CA ILE A 352 0.74 5.42 2.74
C ILE A 352 0.97 5.91 4.19
N GLU A 353 0.15 5.45 5.15
CA GLU A 353 0.20 5.96 6.52
C GLU A 353 1.21 5.27 7.42
N ALA A 354 1.35 3.94 7.32
CA ALA A 354 2.39 3.15 7.99
C ALA A 354 3.60 2.90 7.09
N THR A 355 4.70 2.41 7.68
CA THR A 355 5.97 2.27 6.97
C THR A 355 6.09 0.93 6.25
N VAL A 356 6.52 0.97 4.99
CA VAL A 356 6.85 -0.23 4.19
C VAL A 356 8.36 -0.42 4.17
N VAL A 357 8.80 -1.67 4.37
CA VAL A 357 10.20 -2.10 4.31
C VAL A 357 10.33 -3.14 3.21
N LEU A 358 11.00 -2.78 2.11
CA LEU A 358 11.32 -3.72 1.04
C LEU A 358 12.74 -4.23 1.28
N MET A 359 12.91 -5.53 1.50
CA MET A 359 14.21 -6.11 1.86
C MET A 359 14.56 -7.23 0.90
N ALA A 360 15.52 -6.97 0.01
CA ALA A 360 16.19 -8.01 -0.75
C ALA A 360 17.21 -8.71 0.15
N THR A 361 16.87 -9.92 0.58
CA THR A 361 17.69 -10.71 1.50
C THR A 361 18.88 -11.33 0.77
N SER A 362 19.89 -11.75 1.52
CA SER A 362 21.00 -12.55 0.97
C SER A 362 21.28 -13.75 1.86
N GLY A 363 21.82 -14.82 1.29
CA GLY A 363 22.13 -16.04 2.01
C GLY A 363 20.90 -16.87 2.37
N GLU A 364 19.79 -16.70 1.64
CA GLU A 364 18.62 -17.60 1.72
C GLU A 364 19.10 -19.03 1.42
N GLU A 365 19.79 -19.17 0.30
CA GLU A 365 20.14 -20.45 -0.31
C GLU A 365 21.12 -21.25 0.54
N GLN A 366 21.94 -20.52 1.30
CA GLN A 366 22.93 -21.09 2.20
C GLN A 366 22.39 -21.33 3.62
N GLY A 367 21.18 -20.88 3.96
CA GLY A 367 20.56 -21.17 5.25
C GLY A 367 19.75 -20.03 5.88
N LEU A 368 19.12 -19.17 5.08
CA LEU A 368 18.28 -18.05 5.55
C LEU A 368 19.07 -17.01 6.38
N PHE A 369 20.36 -16.86 6.11
CA PHE A 369 21.25 -16.09 6.98
C PHE A 369 20.87 -14.60 7.06
N GLY A 370 20.61 -13.97 5.92
CA GLY A 370 20.26 -12.54 5.85
C GLY A 370 18.97 -12.23 6.59
N ALA A 371 17.91 -13.02 6.37
CA ALA A 371 16.65 -12.86 7.08
C ALA A 371 16.78 -13.15 8.58
N ARG A 372 17.50 -14.23 8.95
CA ARG A 372 17.68 -14.62 10.36
C ARG A 372 18.40 -13.57 11.18
N LEU A 373 19.51 -13.05 10.67
CA LEU A 373 20.31 -12.04 11.37
C LEU A 373 19.57 -10.70 11.43
N HIS A 374 18.85 -10.33 10.36
CA HIS A 374 18.00 -9.15 10.37
C HIS A 374 16.84 -9.26 11.37
N ALA A 375 16.11 -10.38 11.37
CA ALA A 375 14.95 -10.60 12.23
C ALA A 375 15.34 -10.57 13.70
N GLN A 376 16.50 -11.16 14.06
CA GLN A 376 17.03 -11.07 15.42
C GLN A 376 17.38 -9.63 15.80
N ALA A 377 18.09 -8.89 14.94
CA ALA A 377 18.42 -7.49 15.20
C ALA A 377 17.16 -6.60 15.31
N ALA A 378 16.11 -6.90 14.54
CA ALA A 378 14.83 -6.23 14.60
C ALA A 378 14.11 -6.48 15.93
N LEU A 379 14.11 -7.73 16.40
CA LEU A 379 13.57 -8.09 17.72
C LEU A 379 14.34 -7.39 18.84
N ASP A 380 15.67 -7.44 18.81
CA ASP A 380 16.54 -6.84 19.83
C ASP A 380 16.39 -5.32 19.92
N SER A 381 16.05 -4.67 18.79
CA SER A 381 15.79 -3.23 18.72
C SER A 381 14.33 -2.84 18.99
N GLY A 382 13.45 -3.81 19.27
CA GLY A 382 12.05 -3.57 19.58
C GLY A 382 11.24 -3.02 18.40
N LYS A 383 11.61 -3.36 17.16
CA LYS A 383 10.86 -2.92 15.98
C LYS A 383 9.45 -3.51 15.99
N ASN A 384 8.45 -2.65 15.74
CA ASN A 384 7.06 -3.07 15.60
C ASN A 384 6.79 -3.61 14.18
N ILE A 385 7.20 -4.85 13.93
CA ILE A 385 6.92 -5.55 12.66
C ILE A 385 5.53 -6.18 12.74
N VAL A 386 4.59 -5.62 11.98
CA VAL A 386 3.19 -6.05 11.98
C VAL A 386 2.95 -7.23 11.04
N ALA A 387 3.58 -7.22 9.87
CA ALA A 387 3.49 -8.31 8.91
C ALA A 387 4.74 -8.42 8.04
N VAL A 388 5.05 -9.64 7.60
CA VAL A 388 6.12 -9.97 6.67
C VAL A 388 5.53 -10.76 5.49
N LEU A 389 5.63 -10.20 4.29
CA LEU A 389 5.15 -10.78 3.04
C LEU A 389 6.34 -11.28 2.21
N ASN A 390 6.66 -12.57 2.30
CA ASN A 390 7.76 -13.18 1.55
C ASN A 390 7.28 -13.64 0.17
N ASN A 391 7.91 -13.20 -0.92
CA ASN A 391 7.53 -13.57 -2.28
C ASN A 391 8.64 -14.45 -2.88
N ASP A 392 8.41 -15.76 -2.93
CA ASP A 392 9.42 -16.74 -3.38
C ASP A 392 8.74 -18.10 -3.67
N THR A 393 8.84 -18.69 -4.86
CA THR A 393 9.05 -18.06 -6.18
C THR A 393 7.72 -17.54 -6.70
N VAL A 394 7.69 -16.48 -7.50
CA VAL A 394 6.42 -15.80 -7.87
C VAL A 394 6.28 -15.45 -9.36
N GLY A 395 7.14 -16.00 -10.22
CA GLY A 395 7.24 -15.61 -11.63
C GLY A 395 6.73 -16.62 -12.65
N ASP A 396 6.56 -17.91 -12.31
CA ASP A 396 6.16 -18.95 -13.27
C ASP A 396 4.75 -19.50 -12.95
N PRO A 397 3.71 -19.11 -13.69
CA PRO A 397 2.37 -19.67 -13.52
C PRO A 397 2.23 -21.07 -14.12
N THR A 398 3.19 -21.52 -14.91
CA THR A 398 3.15 -22.81 -15.60
C THR A 398 3.69 -23.90 -14.68
N GLY A 399 3.56 -25.15 -15.11
CA GLY A 399 4.21 -26.26 -14.44
C GLY A 399 4.73 -27.28 -15.44
N VAL A 400 5.30 -28.36 -14.92
CA VAL A 400 5.91 -29.41 -15.74
C VAL A 400 4.91 -30.08 -16.70
N LEU A 401 3.62 -30.10 -16.34
CA LEU A 401 2.58 -30.74 -17.14
C LEU A 401 1.87 -29.74 -18.04
N LYS A 402 1.64 -30.13 -19.30
CA LYS A 402 1.02 -29.29 -20.34
C LYS A 402 -0.34 -28.68 -20.00
N ASP A 403 -1.11 -29.34 -19.12
CA ASP A 403 -2.46 -28.91 -18.73
C ASP A 403 -2.49 -28.18 -17.38
N GLN A 404 -1.32 -27.91 -16.77
CA GLN A 404 -1.22 -27.08 -15.56
C GLN A 404 -1.24 -25.60 -15.95
N ASP A 405 -2.18 -24.87 -15.36
CA ASP A 405 -2.31 -23.42 -15.53
C ASP A 405 -2.59 -22.78 -14.16
N GLY A 406 -1.55 -22.16 -13.60
CA GLY A 406 -1.61 -21.39 -12.36
C GLY A 406 -1.77 -19.88 -12.59
N SER A 407 -2.02 -19.41 -13.82
CA SER A 407 -2.01 -17.98 -14.17
C SER A 407 -3.04 -17.12 -13.43
N LYS A 408 -4.01 -17.75 -12.75
CA LYS A 408 -5.07 -17.09 -11.99
C LYS A 408 -4.94 -17.28 -10.48
N GLU A 409 -3.88 -17.93 -10.00
CA GLU A 409 -3.74 -18.21 -8.58
C GLU A 409 -2.30 -18.22 -8.07
N ILE A 410 -2.13 -17.70 -6.85
CA ILE A 410 -0.87 -17.71 -6.12
C ILE A 410 -1.10 -18.38 -4.77
N ARG A 411 -0.20 -19.28 -4.33
CA ARG A 411 -0.33 -19.89 -3.00
C ARG A 411 0.13 -18.91 -1.94
N VAL A 412 -0.63 -18.81 -0.84
CA VAL A 412 -0.26 -18.05 0.36
C VAL A 412 -0.13 -18.99 1.54
N PHE A 413 1.10 -19.35 1.87
CA PHE A 413 1.44 -20.15 3.05
C PHE A 413 1.44 -19.30 4.30
N SER A 414 0.98 -19.89 5.41
CA SER A 414 0.99 -19.26 6.72
C SER A 414 1.03 -20.33 7.81
N GLU A 415 1.65 -20.06 8.95
CA GLU A 415 1.62 -20.97 10.09
C GLU A 415 0.29 -20.88 10.85
N GLY A 416 -0.20 -21.97 11.43
CA GLY A 416 -1.39 -21.95 12.29
C GLY A 416 -1.06 -21.82 13.78
N ILE A 417 -0.01 -22.51 14.22
CA ILE A 417 0.52 -22.46 15.58
C ILE A 417 1.84 -21.70 15.50
N PRO A 418 2.00 -20.56 16.20
CA PRO A 418 3.24 -19.77 16.17
C PRO A 418 4.48 -20.59 16.55
N ALA A 419 5.52 -20.54 15.72
CA ALA A 419 6.77 -21.28 15.93
C ALA A 419 7.47 -21.06 17.30
N PRO A 420 7.46 -19.88 17.95
CA PRO A 420 8.14 -19.69 19.24
C PRO A 420 7.55 -20.57 20.34
N MET A 421 6.32 -21.07 20.16
CA MET A 421 5.72 -22.03 21.08
C MET A 421 6.54 -23.31 21.24
N ILE A 422 7.44 -23.63 20.30
CA ILE A 422 8.34 -24.79 20.40
C ILE A 422 9.50 -24.51 21.37
N THR A 423 9.89 -23.25 21.52
CA THR A 423 11.04 -22.81 22.34
C THR A 423 10.64 -22.20 23.69
N MET A 424 9.34 -22.10 23.99
CA MET A 424 8.81 -21.64 25.27
C MET A 424 9.11 -22.61 26.42
N GLU A 425 8.93 -22.14 27.66
CA GLU A 425 9.02 -23.00 28.85
C GLU A 425 7.90 -24.06 28.84
N GLU A 426 8.20 -25.29 29.25
CA GLU A 426 7.28 -26.45 29.16
C GLU A 426 5.91 -26.18 29.81
N SER A 427 5.89 -25.39 30.89
CA SER A 427 4.66 -25.01 31.60
C SER A 427 3.76 -24.06 30.79
N GLU A 428 4.35 -23.14 30.03
CA GLU A 428 3.64 -22.20 29.17
C GLU A 428 3.13 -22.90 27.92
N ILE A 429 3.96 -23.76 27.31
CA ILE A 429 3.57 -24.64 26.20
C ILE A 429 2.36 -25.47 26.60
N SER A 430 2.40 -26.11 27.76
CA SER A 430 1.30 -26.92 28.27
C SER A 430 0.01 -26.11 28.43
N GLY A 431 0.12 -24.86 28.87
CA GLY A 431 -1.00 -23.92 28.97
C GLY A 431 -1.61 -23.58 27.62
N GLU A 432 -0.79 -23.20 26.64
CA GLU A 432 -1.26 -22.85 25.30
C GLU A 432 -1.76 -24.06 24.51
N VAL A 433 -1.10 -25.21 24.58
CA VAL A 433 -1.60 -26.47 23.98
C VAL A 433 -2.95 -26.83 24.59
N ARG A 434 -3.12 -26.69 25.91
CA ARG A 434 -4.42 -26.89 26.55
C ARG A 434 -5.46 -25.91 26.03
N ARG A 435 -5.10 -24.64 25.83
CA ARG A 435 -5.98 -23.61 25.25
C ARG A 435 -6.42 -23.99 23.83
N LEU A 436 -5.47 -24.31 22.94
CA LEU A 436 -5.74 -24.74 21.57
C LEU A 436 -6.71 -25.94 21.55
N ARG A 437 -6.44 -26.97 22.38
CA ARG A 437 -7.31 -28.16 22.48
C ARG A 437 -8.72 -27.88 23.00
N LEU A 438 -8.90 -26.85 23.82
CA LEU A 438 -10.20 -26.52 24.39
C LEU A 438 -11.05 -25.64 23.47
N TYR A 439 -10.41 -24.79 22.66
CA TYR A 439 -11.10 -23.73 21.92
C TYR A 439 -10.99 -23.85 20.39
N GLY A 440 -10.16 -24.76 19.85
CA GLY A 440 -10.07 -25.00 18.41
C GLY A 440 -9.46 -23.83 17.61
N THR A 441 -8.56 -23.06 18.24
CA THR A 441 -8.02 -21.81 17.68
C THR A 441 -6.69 -21.99 16.92
N GLU A 442 -6.33 -23.22 16.54
CA GLU A 442 -5.06 -23.53 15.86
C GLU A 442 -4.95 -22.97 14.44
N SER A 443 -6.05 -22.43 13.90
CA SER A 443 -6.11 -21.82 12.57
C SER A 443 -6.24 -20.30 12.62
N ASP A 444 -5.96 -19.66 13.76
CA ASP A 444 -6.21 -18.22 13.97
C ASP A 444 -4.99 -17.41 14.45
N SER A 445 -3.78 -17.90 14.17
CA SER A 445 -2.54 -17.13 14.37
C SER A 445 -2.56 -15.78 13.65
N PRO A 446 -1.72 -14.82 14.07
CA PRO A 446 -1.49 -13.58 13.32
C PRO A 446 -1.17 -13.81 11.84
N SER A 447 -0.30 -14.77 11.52
CA SER A 447 0.05 -15.14 10.13
C SER A 447 -1.16 -15.60 9.31
N ARG A 448 -2.12 -16.32 9.93
CA ARG A 448 -3.39 -16.70 9.28
C ARG A 448 -4.28 -15.48 9.02
N GLN A 449 -4.31 -14.52 9.94
CA GLN A 449 -5.10 -13.30 9.75
C GLN A 449 -4.55 -12.46 8.60
N ILE A 450 -3.22 -12.37 8.44
CA ILE A 450 -2.60 -11.71 7.28
C ILE A 450 -2.96 -12.45 5.97
N ALA A 451 -2.88 -13.77 5.95
CA ALA A 451 -3.25 -14.54 4.76
C ALA A 451 -4.72 -14.36 4.35
N ARG A 452 -5.65 -14.36 5.33
CA ARG A 452 -7.06 -14.04 5.08
C ARG A 452 -7.26 -12.63 4.59
N TYR A 453 -6.54 -11.67 5.18
CA TYR A 453 -6.60 -10.27 4.78
C TYR A 453 -6.24 -10.09 3.30
N ILE A 454 -5.18 -10.75 2.84
CA ILE A 454 -4.80 -10.76 1.42
C ILE A 454 -5.94 -11.29 0.54
N ALA A 455 -6.63 -12.36 0.96
CA ALA A 455 -7.78 -12.90 0.24
C ALA A 455 -9.00 -11.96 0.25
N ASP A 456 -9.26 -11.26 1.36
CA ASP A 456 -10.33 -10.27 1.44
C ASP A 456 -10.06 -9.08 0.49
N VAL A 457 -8.81 -8.59 0.45
CA VAL A 457 -8.37 -7.53 -0.48
C VAL A 457 -8.47 -8.01 -1.93
N ALA A 458 -8.01 -9.22 -2.23
CA ALA A 458 -8.09 -9.82 -3.57
C ALA A 458 -9.54 -9.93 -4.08
N ASN A 459 -10.46 -10.28 -3.19
CA ASN A 459 -11.90 -10.37 -3.47
C ASN A 459 -12.54 -8.99 -3.65
N LEU A 460 -12.20 -8.04 -2.78
CA LEU A 460 -12.71 -6.67 -2.84
C LEU A 460 -12.39 -6.02 -4.19
N HIS A 461 -11.15 -6.18 -4.65
CA HIS A 461 -10.66 -5.58 -5.89
C HIS A 461 -10.76 -6.50 -7.11
N LYS A 462 -11.27 -7.73 -6.94
CA LYS A 462 -11.41 -8.74 -8.01
C LYS A 462 -10.13 -8.91 -8.82
N THR A 463 -9.01 -9.03 -8.12
CA THR A 463 -7.68 -9.18 -8.71
C THR A 463 -7.63 -10.37 -9.67
N THR A 464 -6.79 -10.26 -10.72
CA THR A 464 -6.61 -11.32 -11.73
C THR A 464 -6.09 -12.61 -11.09
N VAL A 465 -5.05 -12.49 -10.26
CA VAL A 465 -4.48 -13.59 -9.50
C VAL A 465 -5.12 -13.65 -8.13
N GLN A 466 -5.77 -14.76 -7.82
CA GLN A 466 -6.44 -15.00 -6.54
C GLN A 466 -5.54 -15.78 -5.57
N PRO A 467 -5.45 -15.37 -4.30
CA PRO A 467 -4.66 -16.09 -3.32
C PRO A 467 -5.34 -17.40 -2.92
N ARG A 468 -4.63 -18.51 -3.08
CA ARG A 468 -4.99 -19.82 -2.55
C ARG A 468 -4.37 -19.98 -1.16
N LEU A 469 -5.18 -19.92 -0.12
CA LEU A 469 -4.72 -20.06 1.26
C LEU A 469 -4.20 -21.48 1.52
N ILE A 470 -2.92 -21.60 1.85
CA ILE A 470 -2.32 -22.88 2.22
C ILE A 470 -2.12 -22.91 3.73
N HIS A 471 -2.85 -23.80 4.39
CA HIS A 471 -2.85 -23.91 5.85
C HIS A 471 -1.63 -24.63 6.42
N ARG A 472 -0.43 -24.19 6.02
CA ARG A 472 0.89 -24.68 6.45
C ARG A 472 1.93 -23.56 6.37
N PRO A 473 2.98 -23.59 7.20
CA PRO A 473 4.05 -22.60 7.15
C PRO A 473 4.77 -22.60 5.79
N ASP A 474 5.03 -23.78 5.21
CA ASP A 474 5.62 -23.92 3.87
C ASP A 474 5.29 -25.32 3.28
N ARG A 475 5.85 -25.59 2.11
CA ARG A 475 5.95 -26.86 1.38
C ARG A 475 6.84 -27.84 2.15
N PHE A 476 6.70 -29.13 1.85
CA PHE A 476 7.52 -30.15 2.51
C PHE A 476 8.99 -30.02 2.10
N LEU A 477 9.90 -30.18 3.09
CA LEU A 477 11.37 -30.13 2.91
C LEU A 477 11.91 -28.78 2.40
N ARG A 478 11.08 -27.74 2.39
CA ARG A 478 11.42 -26.39 1.96
C ARG A 478 11.18 -25.40 3.10
N GLY A 479 11.69 -24.19 2.91
CA GLY A 479 11.51 -23.04 3.79
C GLY A 479 11.68 -21.77 2.97
N GLY A 480 11.77 -20.64 3.67
CA GLY A 480 12.14 -19.35 3.07
C GLY A 480 12.33 -18.28 4.11
N ASP A 481 12.60 -17.07 3.66
CA ASP A 481 12.96 -15.96 4.53
C ASP A 481 11.84 -15.46 5.47
N HIS A 482 10.59 -15.90 5.28
CA HIS A 482 9.54 -15.73 6.30
C HIS A 482 9.78 -16.58 7.56
N THR A 483 10.44 -17.74 7.43
CA THR A 483 10.60 -18.71 8.53
C THR A 483 11.36 -18.12 9.73
N PRO A 484 12.51 -17.43 9.57
CA PRO A 484 13.20 -16.84 10.72
C PRO A 484 12.38 -15.76 11.44
N PHE A 485 11.45 -15.09 10.74
CA PHE A 485 10.52 -14.16 11.38
C PHE A 485 9.44 -14.89 12.17
N ASN A 486 8.85 -15.97 11.63
CA ASN A 486 7.91 -16.80 12.38
C ASN A 486 8.57 -17.39 13.63
N GLU A 487 9.81 -17.89 13.54
CA GLU A 487 10.57 -18.44 14.67
C GLU A 487 10.77 -17.45 15.83
N LEU A 488 10.71 -16.13 15.53
CA LEU A 488 10.78 -15.05 16.52
C LEU A 488 9.41 -14.47 16.91
N GLY A 489 8.32 -15.03 16.37
CA GLY A 489 6.93 -14.69 16.74
C GLY A 489 6.30 -13.58 15.92
N PHE A 490 6.97 -13.11 14.87
CA PHE A 490 6.39 -12.15 13.94
C PHE A 490 5.36 -12.83 13.04
N ALA A 491 4.33 -12.08 12.65
CA ALA A 491 3.37 -12.54 11.65
C ALA A 491 4.02 -12.55 10.27
N ALA A 492 4.32 -13.72 9.73
CA ALA A 492 4.97 -13.88 8.43
C ALA A 492 4.26 -14.92 7.57
N ILE A 493 4.18 -14.63 6.27
CA ILE A 493 3.52 -15.44 5.24
C ILE A 493 4.43 -15.56 4.00
N ARG A 494 4.17 -16.57 3.16
CA ARG A 494 4.88 -16.78 1.90
C ARG A 494 3.92 -16.87 0.71
N PHE A 495 4.10 -15.99 -0.26
CA PHE A 495 3.60 -16.13 -1.62
C PHE A 495 4.50 -17.09 -2.39
N CYS A 496 3.91 -18.06 -3.08
CA CYS A 496 4.64 -18.99 -3.92
C CYS A 496 3.75 -19.47 -5.07
N GLU A 497 4.31 -19.56 -6.27
CA GLU A 497 3.63 -20.06 -7.47
C GLU A 497 3.08 -21.47 -7.27
N THR A 498 2.08 -21.84 -8.06
CA THR A 498 1.28 -23.03 -7.78
C THR A 498 1.98 -24.33 -8.20
N TYR A 499 2.62 -24.33 -9.37
CA TYR A 499 3.13 -25.53 -10.03
C TYR A 499 4.63 -25.44 -10.30
N GLU A 500 5.41 -25.39 -9.23
CA GLU A 500 6.87 -25.28 -9.33
C GLU A 500 7.52 -26.35 -10.21
N ASP A 501 8.43 -25.89 -11.07
CA ASP A 501 9.26 -26.75 -11.92
C ASP A 501 10.66 -26.95 -11.30
N TYR A 502 10.89 -28.14 -10.77
CA TYR A 502 12.17 -28.52 -10.14
C TYR A 502 13.29 -28.80 -11.14
N ASP A 503 13.00 -28.85 -12.44
CA ASP A 503 14.03 -28.90 -13.47
C ASP A 503 14.67 -27.51 -13.71
N HIS A 504 14.03 -26.44 -13.23
CA HIS A 504 14.57 -25.09 -13.25
C HIS A 504 15.24 -24.74 -11.91
N GLN A 505 14.58 -25.01 -10.78
CA GLN A 505 15.07 -24.64 -9.45
C GLN A 505 16.36 -25.35 -9.04
N HIS A 506 17.38 -24.59 -8.62
CA HIS A 506 18.67 -25.10 -8.13
C HIS A 506 19.32 -26.09 -9.10
N GLN A 507 19.27 -25.80 -10.40
CA GLN A 507 19.85 -26.63 -11.45
C GLN A 507 20.91 -25.88 -12.24
N ASP A 508 21.96 -26.60 -12.65
CA ASP A 508 22.93 -26.08 -13.62
C ASP A 508 22.26 -25.85 -14.97
N VAL A 509 22.56 -24.73 -15.62
CA VAL A 509 22.05 -24.42 -16.96
C VAL A 509 22.61 -25.41 -17.97
N ARG A 510 21.74 -26.26 -18.52
CA ARG A 510 22.11 -27.27 -19.52
C ARG A 510 20.91 -27.74 -20.32
N ILE A 511 21.18 -28.36 -21.46
CA ILE A 511 20.19 -29.16 -22.19
C ILE A 511 20.59 -30.63 -22.04
N GLU A 512 19.68 -31.45 -21.53
CA GLU A 512 19.87 -32.89 -21.32
C GLU A 512 18.66 -33.64 -21.89
N ASP A 513 18.90 -34.60 -22.78
CA ASP A 513 17.85 -35.36 -23.49
C ASP A 513 16.76 -34.49 -24.16
N GLY A 514 17.14 -33.29 -24.63
CA GLY A 514 16.24 -32.34 -25.27
C GLY A 514 15.38 -31.52 -24.31
N LYS A 515 15.60 -31.68 -23.00
CA LYS A 515 14.97 -30.89 -21.93
C LYS A 515 15.91 -29.79 -21.45
N GLN A 516 15.38 -28.58 -21.28
CA GLN A 516 16.11 -27.46 -20.70
C GLN A 516 16.10 -27.55 -19.17
N TYR A 517 17.26 -27.35 -18.55
CA TYR A 517 17.46 -27.27 -17.10
C TYR A 517 18.05 -25.92 -16.71
N GLY A 518 17.82 -25.54 -15.46
CA GLY A 518 18.28 -24.27 -14.90
C GLY A 518 17.26 -23.15 -15.07
N ASP A 519 17.24 -22.25 -14.10
CA ASP A 519 16.24 -21.19 -13.97
C ASP A 519 16.59 -19.97 -14.84
N LEU A 520 15.99 -19.92 -16.03
CA LEU A 520 16.23 -18.91 -17.07
C LEU A 520 15.11 -17.86 -17.16
N PRO A 521 15.41 -16.63 -17.62
CA PRO A 521 14.41 -15.57 -17.75
C PRO A 521 13.22 -15.90 -18.65
N GLU A 522 13.36 -16.80 -19.63
CA GLU A 522 12.24 -17.20 -20.49
C GLU A 522 11.12 -17.96 -19.77
N PHE A 523 11.36 -18.45 -18.55
CA PHE A 523 10.34 -19.14 -17.74
C PHE A 523 9.53 -18.18 -16.86
N VAL A 524 9.98 -16.93 -16.71
CA VAL A 524 9.23 -15.92 -15.95
C VAL A 524 8.23 -15.24 -16.87
N ASP A 525 6.95 -15.32 -16.51
CA ASP A 525 5.86 -14.58 -17.16
C ASP A 525 5.70 -13.20 -16.51
N GLU A 526 6.10 -12.15 -17.22
CA GLU A 526 6.06 -10.78 -16.71
C GLU A 526 4.65 -10.27 -16.39
N HIS A 527 3.61 -10.78 -17.05
CA HIS A 527 2.24 -10.35 -16.81
C HIS A 527 1.67 -11.00 -15.55
N TYR A 528 1.92 -12.28 -15.35
CA TYR A 528 1.59 -12.98 -14.11
C TYR A 528 2.34 -12.37 -12.92
N LEU A 529 3.65 -12.15 -13.04
CA LEU A 529 4.43 -11.50 -11.99
C LEU A 529 3.95 -10.06 -11.72
N ALA A 530 3.51 -9.33 -12.74
CA ALA A 530 2.85 -8.04 -12.55
C ALA A 530 1.54 -8.16 -11.77
N ASP A 531 0.73 -9.18 -12.02
CA ASP A 531 -0.51 -9.41 -11.24
C ASP A 531 -0.25 -9.81 -9.79
N VAL A 532 0.80 -10.61 -9.51
CA VAL A 532 1.25 -10.87 -8.13
C VAL A 532 1.78 -9.60 -7.46
N THR A 533 2.48 -8.75 -8.21
CA THR A 533 2.95 -7.44 -7.74
C THR A 533 1.77 -6.51 -7.39
N ARG A 534 0.72 -6.49 -8.22
CA ARG A 534 -0.52 -5.73 -7.95
C ARG A 534 -1.21 -6.22 -6.68
N LEU A 535 -1.28 -7.53 -6.46
CA LEU A 535 -1.86 -8.09 -5.23
C LEU A 535 -1.07 -7.66 -3.97
N ASN A 536 0.27 -7.68 -4.04
CA ASN A 536 1.12 -7.15 -2.96
C ASN A 536 0.88 -5.64 -2.74
N ALA A 537 0.86 -4.84 -3.82
CA ALA A 537 0.65 -3.39 -3.75
C ALA A 537 -0.70 -3.03 -3.11
N LEU A 538 -1.78 -3.69 -3.55
CA LEU A 538 -3.12 -3.52 -2.98
C LEU A 538 -3.15 -3.91 -1.51
N THR A 539 -2.56 -5.05 -1.16
CA THR A 539 -2.50 -5.51 0.24
C THR A 539 -1.79 -4.49 1.11
N LEU A 540 -0.66 -3.95 0.66
CA LEU A 540 0.11 -2.95 1.39
C LEU A 540 -0.66 -1.62 1.51
N VAL A 541 -1.33 -1.17 0.45
CA VAL A 541 -2.22 0.00 0.50
C VAL A 541 -3.27 -0.17 1.61
N HIS A 542 -3.94 -1.32 1.64
CA HIS A 542 -4.97 -1.58 2.66
C HIS A 542 -4.38 -1.69 4.08
N LEU A 543 -3.29 -2.45 4.25
CA LEU A 543 -2.65 -2.64 5.56
C LEU A 543 -2.06 -1.36 6.14
N THR A 544 -1.40 -0.55 5.30
CA THR A 544 -0.66 0.62 5.76
C THR A 544 -1.55 1.78 6.14
N ASN A 545 -2.73 1.90 5.50
CA ASN A 545 -3.69 2.98 5.78
C ASN A 545 -4.74 2.55 6.82
N ALA A 546 -4.92 1.25 7.06
CA ALA A 546 -5.77 0.80 8.14
C ALA A 546 -5.25 1.19 9.54
N PRO A 547 -6.14 1.41 10.52
CA PRO A 547 -5.76 1.52 11.92
C PRO A 547 -5.08 0.25 12.44
N SER A 548 -4.41 0.36 13.58
CA SER A 548 -3.93 -0.82 14.30
C SER A 548 -5.09 -1.76 14.64
N ALA A 549 -4.85 -3.06 14.57
CA ALA A 549 -5.84 -4.04 15.03
C ALA A 549 -6.10 -3.83 16.54
N PRO A 550 -7.35 -3.91 17.00
CA PRO A 550 -7.66 -3.71 18.41
C PRO A 550 -6.93 -4.73 19.28
N GLU A 551 -6.36 -4.27 20.38
CA GLU A 551 -5.57 -5.12 21.27
C GLU A 551 -6.44 -5.80 22.32
N ASN A 552 -5.89 -6.85 22.94
CA ASN A 552 -6.52 -7.60 24.02
C ASN A 552 -7.99 -7.97 23.74
N THR A 553 -8.32 -8.32 22.49
CA THR A 553 -9.68 -8.72 22.13
C THR A 553 -10.09 -9.96 22.94
N ARG A 554 -11.29 -9.92 23.52
CA ARG A 554 -11.82 -10.90 24.48
C ARG A 554 -13.23 -11.31 24.08
N VAL A 555 -13.50 -12.61 24.12
CA VAL A 555 -14.86 -13.16 24.05
C VAL A 555 -15.33 -13.49 25.45
N ILE A 556 -16.48 -12.92 25.85
CA ILE A 556 -16.98 -13.05 27.21
C ILE A 556 -17.71 -14.39 27.37
N ILE A 557 -17.22 -15.20 28.31
CA ILE A 557 -17.70 -16.57 28.59
C ILE A 557 -18.16 -16.73 30.05
N ALA A 558 -18.49 -15.62 30.72
CA ALA A 558 -18.97 -15.62 32.10
C ALA A 558 -20.35 -16.29 32.25
N GLU A 559 -21.20 -16.20 31.23
CA GLU A 559 -22.57 -16.74 31.22
C GLU A 559 -22.83 -17.61 29.98
N LEU A 560 -23.78 -18.56 30.11
CA LEU A 560 -24.24 -19.39 29.00
C LEU A 560 -25.37 -18.65 28.26
N THR A 561 -25.05 -18.17 27.06
CA THR A 561 -25.91 -17.34 26.21
C THR A 561 -25.79 -17.78 24.75
N ASN A 562 -26.86 -17.55 23.97
CA ASN A 562 -26.84 -17.69 22.52
C ASN A 562 -26.37 -16.42 21.79
N ASP A 563 -26.25 -15.31 22.52
CA ASP A 563 -25.61 -14.08 22.05
C ASP A 563 -24.13 -14.10 22.44
N THR A 564 -23.28 -13.47 21.64
CA THR A 564 -21.85 -13.37 21.91
C THR A 564 -21.46 -11.92 22.12
N THR A 565 -20.85 -11.65 23.28
CA THR A 565 -20.29 -10.34 23.62
C THR A 565 -18.77 -10.39 23.49
N LEU A 566 -18.21 -9.38 22.82
CA LEU A 566 -16.78 -9.14 22.74
C LEU A 566 -16.42 -7.82 23.42
N ARG A 567 -15.21 -7.78 23.99
CA ARG A 567 -14.56 -6.57 24.53
C ARG A 567 -13.16 -6.46 23.99
N TRP A 568 -12.66 -5.25 23.81
CA TRP A 568 -11.31 -5.02 23.30
C TRP A 568 -10.76 -3.71 23.84
N ASP A 569 -9.46 -3.52 23.69
CA ASP A 569 -8.82 -2.25 23.96
C ASP A 569 -8.84 -1.42 22.65
N PRO A 570 -9.06 -0.09 22.73
CA PRO A 570 -9.21 0.73 21.55
C PRO A 570 -7.89 0.85 20.78
N SER A 571 -7.97 0.89 19.45
CA SER A 571 -6.85 1.24 18.58
C SER A 571 -6.39 2.67 18.87
N PRO A 572 -5.07 2.93 18.88
CA PRO A 572 -4.50 4.19 19.36
C PRO A 572 -4.66 5.36 18.38
N GLU A 573 -4.83 5.09 17.08
CA GLU A 573 -4.89 6.15 16.06
C GLU A 573 -6.15 7.02 16.15
N SER A 574 -6.00 8.32 15.92
CA SER A 574 -7.03 9.35 16.11
C SER A 574 -8.08 9.41 15.00
N ASP A 575 -7.82 8.75 13.89
CA ASP A 575 -8.66 8.65 12.70
C ASP A 575 -9.57 7.42 12.69
N VAL A 576 -9.47 6.53 13.69
CA VAL A 576 -10.39 5.41 13.91
C VAL A 576 -11.84 5.90 13.90
N ALA A 577 -12.63 5.40 12.95
CA ALA A 577 -14.04 5.73 12.80
C ALA A 577 -14.94 4.79 13.62
N GLY A 578 -14.55 3.52 13.74
CA GLY A 578 -15.30 2.54 14.53
C GLY A 578 -14.71 1.13 14.47
N TYR A 579 -15.49 0.16 14.94
CA TYR A 579 -15.12 -1.25 14.98
C TYR A 579 -16.22 -2.12 14.36
N GLU A 580 -15.80 -3.23 13.78
CA GLU A 580 -16.68 -4.29 13.27
C GLU A 580 -16.40 -5.58 14.07
N ILE A 581 -17.46 -6.21 14.58
CA ILE A 581 -17.40 -7.61 15.04
C ILE A 581 -17.57 -8.48 13.80
N VAL A 582 -16.60 -9.33 13.52
CA VAL A 582 -16.64 -10.28 12.39
C VAL A 582 -16.88 -11.70 12.88
N TRP A 583 -17.44 -12.54 12.03
CA TRP A 583 -17.64 -13.96 12.33
C TRP A 583 -17.47 -14.87 11.11
N ARG A 584 -17.14 -16.13 11.38
CA ARG A 584 -17.06 -17.21 10.39
C ARG A 584 -17.54 -18.53 10.97
N GLU A 585 -18.06 -19.40 10.11
CA GLU A 585 -18.39 -20.75 10.57
C GLU A 585 -17.11 -21.46 11.04
N THR A 586 -17.27 -22.38 12.01
CA THR A 586 -16.11 -23.10 12.57
C THR A 586 -15.37 -23.97 11.55
N SER A 587 -16.01 -24.29 10.42
CA SER A 587 -15.43 -25.02 9.29
C SER A 587 -14.87 -24.15 8.17
N GLU A 588 -15.20 -22.86 8.13
CA GLU A 588 -14.86 -21.99 7.00
C GLU A 588 -13.52 -21.27 7.22
N PRO A 589 -12.66 -21.15 6.20
CA PRO A 589 -11.35 -20.53 6.35
C PRO A 589 -11.40 -19.00 6.33
N GLN A 590 -12.46 -18.37 5.83
CA GLN A 590 -12.56 -16.90 5.67
C GLN A 590 -13.62 -16.31 6.59
N TRP A 591 -13.61 -14.98 6.73
CA TRP A 591 -14.64 -14.25 7.49
C TRP A 591 -15.89 -14.08 6.63
N ASP A 592 -17.06 -14.49 7.13
CA ASP A 592 -18.29 -14.63 6.33
C ASP A 592 -19.32 -13.54 6.61
N GLY A 593 -19.21 -12.87 7.76
CA GLY A 593 -20.12 -11.81 8.13
C GLY A 593 -19.52 -10.83 9.14
N PHE A 594 -20.18 -9.68 9.27
CA PHE A 594 -19.78 -8.65 10.21
C PHE A 594 -20.96 -7.79 10.68
N GLN A 595 -20.78 -7.14 11.82
CA GLN A 595 -21.68 -6.12 12.36
C GLN A 595 -20.83 -4.91 12.77
N ASP A 596 -21.11 -3.75 12.18
CA ASP A 596 -20.59 -2.47 12.65
C ASP A 596 -21.21 -2.14 14.02
N VAL A 597 -20.35 -1.88 15.00
CA VAL A 597 -20.73 -1.54 16.37
C VAL A 597 -20.39 -0.08 16.72
N GLY A 598 -19.91 0.70 15.75
CA GLY A 598 -19.46 2.06 15.92
C GLY A 598 -18.19 2.17 16.76
N ASN A 599 -17.86 3.38 17.20
CA ASN A 599 -16.69 3.64 18.04
C ASN A 599 -16.98 3.30 19.52
N THR A 600 -16.98 2.00 19.81
CA THR A 600 -17.16 1.39 21.13
C THR A 600 -16.02 0.41 21.41
N THR A 601 -15.88 -0.03 22.66
CA THR A 601 -14.92 -1.07 23.08
C THR A 601 -15.62 -2.34 23.58
N GLU A 602 -16.93 -2.42 23.37
CA GLU A 602 -17.79 -3.57 23.67
C GLU A 602 -18.91 -3.66 22.64
N GLY A 603 -19.22 -4.88 22.20
CA GLY A 603 -20.36 -5.14 21.33
C GLY A 603 -20.91 -6.56 21.51
N THR A 604 -22.20 -6.71 21.21
CA THR A 604 -22.92 -7.99 21.29
C THR A 604 -23.58 -8.29 19.95
N VAL A 605 -23.43 -9.53 19.49
CA VAL A 605 -24.05 -10.06 18.27
C VAL A 605 -24.97 -11.24 18.61
N PRO A 606 -26.13 -11.38 17.94
CA PRO A 606 -27.11 -12.43 18.23
C PRO A 606 -26.72 -13.78 17.58
N LEU A 607 -25.46 -14.18 17.77
CA LEU A 607 -24.87 -15.40 17.21
C LEU A 607 -24.11 -16.15 18.30
N SER A 608 -24.28 -17.47 18.37
CA SER A 608 -23.64 -18.29 19.41
C SER A 608 -22.18 -18.60 19.06
N LYS A 609 -21.28 -18.32 20.01
CA LYS A 609 -19.86 -18.75 20.05
C LYS A 609 -19.63 -20.26 19.97
N ASP A 610 -20.67 -21.07 20.11
CA ASP A 610 -20.57 -22.51 19.88
C ASP A 610 -20.61 -22.88 18.38
N ASN A 611 -21.20 -22.02 17.55
CA ASN A 611 -21.38 -22.26 16.11
C ASN A 611 -20.40 -21.45 15.24
N TRP A 612 -19.90 -20.34 15.77
CA TRP A 612 -19.13 -19.34 15.03
C TRP A 612 -17.84 -19.00 15.77
N PHE A 613 -16.78 -18.76 14.99
CA PHE A 613 -15.64 -17.99 15.48
C PHE A 613 -15.92 -16.51 15.30
N PHE A 614 -15.39 -15.70 16.22
CA PHE A 614 -15.54 -14.24 16.21
C PHE A 614 -14.19 -13.55 16.16
N GLY A 615 -14.19 -12.30 15.73
CA GLY A 615 -13.04 -11.41 15.74
C GLY A 615 -13.50 -9.95 15.82
N VAL A 616 -12.56 -9.05 16.06
CA VAL A 616 -12.81 -7.60 15.98
C VAL A 616 -11.78 -6.98 15.06
N ARG A 617 -12.21 -6.06 14.20
CA ARG A 617 -11.32 -5.20 13.42
C ARG A 617 -11.75 -3.74 13.55
N ALA A 618 -10.77 -2.85 13.49
CA ALA A 618 -11.01 -1.41 13.44
C ALA A 618 -11.15 -0.97 11.97
N TYR A 619 -11.85 0.15 11.75
CA TYR A 619 -11.84 0.85 10.47
C TYR A 619 -11.68 2.36 10.66
N ASP A 620 -10.99 3.01 9.73
CA ASP A 620 -10.77 4.45 9.71
C ASP A 620 -11.89 5.22 8.99
N LYS A 621 -11.71 6.53 8.84
CA LYS A 621 -12.67 7.41 8.14
C LYS A 621 -12.72 7.18 6.63
N ASP A 622 -11.69 6.59 6.04
CA ASP A 622 -11.58 6.28 4.61
C ASP A 622 -12.07 4.86 4.28
N GLY A 623 -12.40 4.07 5.31
CA GLY A 623 -12.94 2.73 5.22
C GLY A 623 -11.90 1.61 5.15
N TYR A 624 -10.61 1.90 5.34
CA TYR A 624 -9.57 0.88 5.48
C TYR A 624 -9.75 0.14 6.79
N ARG A 625 -9.56 -1.18 6.75
CA ARG A 625 -9.82 -2.09 7.88
C ARG A 625 -8.54 -2.73 8.36
N SER A 626 -8.37 -2.82 9.67
CA SER A 626 -7.26 -3.57 10.25
C SER A 626 -7.38 -5.07 9.94
N PRO A 627 -6.29 -5.84 10.01
CA PRO A 627 -6.40 -7.29 10.22
C PRO A 627 -7.30 -7.60 11.42
N VAL A 628 -7.92 -8.77 11.40
CA VAL A 628 -8.81 -9.20 12.47
C VAL A 628 -8.01 -9.58 13.71
N SER A 629 -8.34 -8.96 14.83
CA SER A 629 -7.86 -9.34 16.15
C SER A 629 -8.72 -10.51 16.66
N TYR A 630 -8.07 -11.66 16.85
CA TYR A 630 -8.76 -12.87 17.31
C TYR A 630 -8.90 -12.87 18.84
N PRO A 631 -10.11 -13.11 19.39
CA PRO A 631 -10.38 -13.00 20.81
C PRO A 631 -9.76 -14.12 21.64
N ARG A 632 -9.36 -13.78 22.87
CA ARG A 632 -9.13 -14.77 23.93
C ARG A 632 -10.39 -14.92 24.81
N PRO A 633 -10.72 -16.12 25.31
CA PRO A 633 -11.83 -16.28 26.24
C PRO A 633 -11.58 -15.57 27.57
N ALA A 634 -12.57 -14.83 28.08
CA ALA A 634 -12.51 -14.11 29.36
C ALA A 634 -13.76 -14.33 30.22
N ARG A 635 -13.59 -14.40 31.54
CA ARG A 635 -14.69 -14.62 32.53
C ARG A 635 -15.07 -13.34 33.31
N GLU A 636 -14.69 -12.19 32.78
CA GLU A 636 -14.88 -10.86 33.39
C GLU A 636 -16.28 -10.29 33.26
#